data_AF-A0A162Z1G9-F1
#
_entry.id   AF-A0A162Z1G9-F1
#
_cell.length_a   1.000
_cell.length_b   1.000
_cell.length_c   1.000
_cell.angle_alpha   90.00
_cell.angle_beta   90.00
_cell.angle_gamma   90.00
#
_symmetry.space_group_name_H-M   'P 1'
#
loop_
_entity.id
_entity.type
_entity.pdbx_description
1 polymer ?
#
loop_
_entity_poly.entity_id
_entity_poly.type
_entity_poly.pdbx_seq_one_letter_code
_entity_poly.pdbx_strand_id
1 'polypeptide(L)'
;MGTLIRPPPVNEKQSHIENVLELTELTDIDPDLFTNTRPMWHPPGARGIFGGAAIAQTLSAAQKTVPADFTVHSMHCYFVLAGNADIPIIYHVERVRSGKSFATRTVQARQRGKVIFTTTMSFVRQNSGGEKMVEHAYPMPDVPDPAEDKDDWESHGGNDTGPFQSQRLDIENDDSPFAHTKKCRQWMKARGTISPEGGHEAHLSAIAYMSDSYFIGTIARVHKLWRYSTQRKSKSKSSIDEDVLKKLLAMDDAELKRQKYLDEADIQRIRSVRNGETVKKDNTPEIGMMVSLDHTIYFHNPRSFRADEWIFSEMETTWAGDGRGLVFQRLYTRSGTLIASCVQEGLVRLRLEKAIFQVEEAIKKRRSDAPSHRSTLEQLQRLLNEAQDEDGTPSVQTPRLNNANDAFSSDPGDMKPPATLQHSERDHAGGSSDDQLAVEDVENPLQLLARASDLRITSPHTLDNAISTPGSKINGSEHSAFLDVHQFFLPMKAKLDQGQGYDPIEIGLVTEGEAKTLLAYFHQKLAHTRWGLDPVVHTLEFVRNRSSFLFTTLLAFTAVFLPETASLAKRLLIHRRYLAEQVIVKKYRSVEIVLAFMVSIPWMPPGQHATDDDTSLYLATALAIALDLSLDKVITPSSSFNADLIRQIPRGECLDAGKALTMDGLEDVDAQSAWGQRLLRRRERVWIALFVLERGVCLARGRSYCIPKTPLIQHCNHWHSTPNADPQDGPLVSMGALRRDLDDLFANVRMRCDGYRVIDVGLKVAHEIEREIDEFFDRWLRTWTSVIGDFEHKTLPPYVEILVTHTRLSTYSMLLNHPSAPPEVKRSFRASAVSSALNVMRAAIQGEARLKSMPNNTVTMICFAANIALALSAPTSGKRSCHNLAPSVRKLIQETATVLERIGSSPSHRNGASVVYGRFLRVLVKQAPSLEAASGVPPQPFSPPTSQHQLGVSPPLADGTQPFPSLDSISGFGDPLPFSAMSYNEVKETVTNLDFFTTPQLDIWNDEGSYMWNDMMNLPDFNFH
;
A
#
# COMPACT_ATOMS: atom_id res chain seq x y z
N MET A 1 26.21 -3.07 -25.58
CA MET A 1 25.94 -4.39 -26.19
C MET A 1 24.66 -4.88 -25.54
N GLY A 2 23.67 -5.30 -26.33
CA GLY A 2 22.33 -5.66 -25.83
C GLY A 2 22.26 -6.95 -25.01
N THR A 3 23.37 -7.64 -24.80
CA THR A 3 23.48 -8.91 -24.08
C THR A 3 24.69 -8.88 -23.15
N LEU A 4 24.64 -9.65 -22.05
CA LEU A 4 25.74 -9.73 -21.08
C LEU A 4 26.86 -10.65 -21.58
N ILE A 5 26.48 -11.69 -22.31
CA ILE A 5 27.34 -12.70 -22.93
C ILE A 5 27.24 -12.55 -24.45
N ARG A 6 28.27 -12.97 -25.20
CA ARG A 6 28.25 -12.93 -26.67
C ARG A 6 27.16 -13.89 -27.19
N PRO A 7 26.23 -13.45 -28.05
CA PRO A 7 25.19 -14.33 -28.56
C PRO A 7 25.77 -15.57 -29.29
N PRO A 8 25.22 -16.77 -29.06
CA PRO A 8 25.54 -17.95 -29.85
C PRO A 8 25.01 -17.80 -31.29
N PRO A 9 25.46 -18.65 -32.25
CA PRO A 9 24.80 -18.76 -33.55
C PRO A 9 23.30 -19.05 -33.40
N VAL A 10 22.52 -18.78 -34.45
CA VAL A 10 21.10 -19.18 -34.50
C VAL A 10 21.03 -20.70 -34.55
N ASN A 11 20.16 -21.29 -33.73
CA ASN A 11 19.92 -22.73 -33.75
C ASN A 11 18.86 -23.06 -34.81
N GLU A 12 19.30 -23.59 -35.95
CA GLU A 12 18.45 -23.95 -37.11
C GLU A 12 17.43 -25.07 -36.79
N LYS A 13 17.60 -25.81 -35.68
CA LYS A 13 16.62 -26.81 -35.20
C LYS A 13 15.44 -26.20 -34.43
N GLN A 14 15.55 -24.94 -34.05
CA GLN A 14 14.55 -24.22 -33.25
C GLN A 14 13.85 -23.18 -34.11
N SER A 15 12.57 -22.96 -33.84
CA SER A 15 11.78 -21.89 -34.48
C SER A 15 12.42 -20.51 -34.23
N HIS A 16 12.03 -19.51 -35.04
CA HIS A 16 12.53 -18.15 -34.83
C HIS A 16 12.10 -17.60 -33.46
N ILE A 17 10.89 -17.96 -32.99
CA ILE A 17 10.40 -17.51 -31.69
C ILE A 17 11.16 -18.14 -30.51
N GLU A 18 11.58 -19.40 -30.60
CA GLU A 18 12.47 -20.02 -29.60
C GLU A 18 13.83 -19.31 -29.53
N ASN A 19 14.45 -19.02 -30.67
CA ASN A 19 15.72 -18.28 -30.74
C ASN A 19 15.59 -16.85 -30.14
N VAL A 20 14.46 -16.17 -30.35
CA VAL A 20 14.19 -14.82 -29.80
C VAL A 20 13.91 -14.85 -28.28
N LEU A 21 13.37 -15.94 -27.76
CA LEU A 21 13.02 -16.10 -26.34
C LEU A 21 14.09 -16.84 -25.52
N GLU A 22 15.25 -17.09 -26.13
CA GLU A 22 16.39 -17.77 -25.54
C GLU A 22 16.97 -16.98 -24.34
N LEU A 23 17.11 -17.67 -23.21
CA LEU A 23 17.66 -17.15 -21.96
C LEU A 23 18.90 -17.91 -21.52
N THR A 24 19.96 -17.16 -21.22
CA THR A 24 21.16 -17.67 -20.56
C THR A 24 20.96 -17.65 -19.05
N GLU A 25 21.29 -18.75 -18.40
CA GLU A 25 21.19 -18.91 -16.94
C GLU A 25 22.48 -18.41 -16.30
N LEU A 26 22.38 -17.70 -15.17
CA LEU A 26 23.52 -17.11 -14.47
C LEU A 26 23.81 -17.88 -13.17
N THR A 27 23.85 -19.21 -13.28
CA THR A 27 23.95 -20.16 -12.17
C THR A 27 25.20 -19.99 -11.30
N ASP A 28 26.30 -19.46 -11.86
CA ASP A 28 27.52 -19.10 -11.13
C ASP A 28 27.34 -17.88 -10.19
N ILE A 29 26.23 -17.14 -10.35
CA ILE A 29 25.85 -15.99 -9.53
C ILE A 29 24.68 -16.38 -8.60
N ASP A 30 23.58 -16.86 -9.18
CA ASP A 30 22.38 -17.31 -8.45
C ASP A 30 21.53 -18.22 -9.37
N PRO A 31 21.00 -19.36 -8.87
CA PRO A 31 20.26 -20.34 -9.67
C PRO A 31 18.87 -19.89 -10.15
N ASP A 32 18.34 -18.77 -9.63
CA ASP A 32 17.07 -18.16 -10.06
C ASP A 32 17.29 -16.88 -10.90
N LEU A 33 18.50 -16.68 -11.43
CA LEU A 33 18.92 -15.51 -12.20
C LEU A 33 19.20 -15.84 -13.67
N PHE A 34 18.63 -15.05 -14.58
CA PHE A 34 18.73 -15.24 -16.03
C PHE A 34 19.04 -13.93 -16.76
N THR A 35 19.50 -14.01 -18.01
CA THR A 35 19.68 -12.85 -18.90
C THR A 35 19.33 -13.18 -20.36
N ASN A 36 18.98 -12.16 -21.14
CA ASN A 36 18.63 -12.33 -22.55
C ASN A 36 19.84 -12.76 -23.38
N THR A 37 19.72 -13.89 -24.10
CA THR A 37 20.81 -14.44 -24.92
C THR A 37 21.06 -13.63 -26.20
N ARG A 38 20.03 -12.91 -26.68
CA ARG A 38 20.06 -12.10 -27.92
C ARG A 38 19.54 -10.68 -27.67
N PRO A 39 19.97 -9.66 -28.43
CA PRO A 39 19.45 -8.29 -28.28
C PRO A 39 17.93 -8.23 -28.49
N MET A 40 17.24 -7.45 -27.67
CA MET A 40 15.78 -7.39 -27.68
C MET A 40 15.25 -6.56 -28.86
N TRP A 41 14.19 -7.01 -29.52
CA TRP A 41 13.59 -6.27 -30.63
C TRP A 41 13.03 -4.91 -30.16
N HIS A 42 13.47 -3.84 -30.83
CA HIS A 42 13.00 -2.48 -30.63
C HIS A 42 12.12 -2.06 -31.83
N PRO A 43 10.79 -1.98 -31.70
CA PRO A 43 9.93 -1.65 -32.83
C PRO A 43 10.23 -0.26 -33.41
N PRO A 44 10.14 -0.06 -34.74
CA PRO A 44 10.30 1.26 -35.35
C PRO A 44 9.34 2.29 -34.74
N GLY A 45 9.87 3.44 -34.31
CA GLY A 45 9.10 4.52 -33.68
C GLY A 45 8.67 4.27 -32.22
N ALA A 46 8.97 3.11 -31.63
CA ALA A 46 8.73 2.86 -30.20
C ALA A 46 9.71 3.64 -29.30
N ARG A 47 9.40 3.70 -28.00
CA ARG A 47 10.27 4.30 -26.97
C ARG A 47 11.25 3.29 -26.34
N GLY A 48 11.06 2.00 -26.60
CA GLY A 48 11.81 0.90 -25.99
C GLY A 48 11.46 -0.43 -26.63
N ILE A 49 11.92 -1.52 -26.01
CA ILE A 49 11.69 -2.91 -26.45
C ILE A 49 10.22 -3.27 -26.57
N PHE A 50 9.91 -4.26 -27.42
CA PHE A 50 8.56 -4.82 -27.54
C PHE A 50 8.07 -5.48 -26.23
N GLY A 51 6.81 -5.24 -25.85
CA GLY A 51 6.26 -5.66 -24.57
C GLY A 51 6.12 -7.17 -24.43
N GLY A 52 5.56 -7.82 -25.45
CA GLY A 52 5.49 -9.29 -25.57
C GLY A 52 6.83 -10.00 -25.39
N ALA A 53 7.96 -9.36 -25.73
CA ALA A 53 9.29 -9.92 -25.50
C ALA A 53 9.66 -9.98 -24.01
N ALA A 54 9.26 -8.99 -23.20
CA ALA A 54 9.46 -9.00 -21.76
C ALA A 54 8.49 -9.97 -21.05
N ILE A 55 7.23 -10.02 -21.49
CA ILE A 55 6.19 -10.95 -21.00
C ILE A 55 6.67 -12.40 -21.22
N ALA A 56 7.07 -12.75 -22.44
CA ALA A 56 7.48 -14.11 -22.79
C ALA A 56 8.83 -14.53 -22.17
N GLN A 57 9.84 -13.65 -22.13
CA GLN A 57 11.11 -14.01 -21.46
C GLN A 57 10.96 -14.12 -19.94
N THR A 58 10.13 -13.31 -19.28
CA THR A 58 9.85 -13.54 -17.84
C THR A 58 9.09 -14.83 -17.59
N LEU A 59 8.19 -15.24 -18.49
CA LEU A 59 7.52 -16.54 -18.40
C LEU A 59 8.49 -17.70 -18.59
N SER A 60 9.38 -17.62 -19.60
CA SER A 60 10.46 -18.58 -19.83
C SER A 60 11.37 -18.73 -18.58
N ALA A 61 11.77 -17.62 -17.96
CA ALA A 61 12.53 -17.63 -16.71
C ALA A 61 11.76 -18.29 -15.56
N ALA A 62 10.47 -17.97 -15.37
CA ALA A 62 9.65 -18.58 -14.33
C ALA A 62 9.46 -20.09 -14.54
N GLN A 63 9.20 -20.52 -15.78
CA GLN A 63 9.02 -21.93 -16.16
C GLN A 63 10.26 -22.79 -15.83
N LYS A 64 11.48 -22.25 -15.99
CA LYS A 64 12.73 -22.92 -15.59
C LYS A 64 12.87 -23.17 -14.08
N THR A 65 12.07 -22.50 -13.23
CA THR A 65 12.14 -22.60 -11.76
C THR A 65 11.01 -23.42 -11.12
N VAL A 66 10.14 -24.05 -11.92
CA VAL A 66 9.06 -24.95 -11.46
C VAL A 66 9.30 -26.40 -11.95
N PRO A 67 8.75 -27.42 -11.28
CA PRO A 67 8.83 -28.80 -11.76
C PRO A 67 8.08 -28.97 -13.09
N ALA A 68 8.55 -29.87 -13.96
CA ALA A 68 8.02 -30.06 -15.32
C ALA A 68 6.57 -30.58 -15.40
N ASP A 69 6.00 -31.06 -14.29
CA ASP A 69 4.58 -31.42 -14.19
C ASP A 69 3.68 -30.25 -13.76
N PHE A 70 4.23 -29.04 -13.61
CA PHE A 70 3.47 -27.80 -13.44
C PHE A 70 3.30 -27.08 -14.78
N THR A 71 2.23 -26.29 -14.91
CA THR A 71 1.94 -25.46 -16.09
C THR A 71 1.40 -24.10 -15.62
N VAL A 72 1.76 -23.01 -16.30
CA VAL A 72 1.20 -21.69 -15.98
C VAL A 72 -0.32 -21.67 -16.21
N HIS A 73 -1.07 -21.04 -15.30
CA HIS A 73 -2.52 -20.80 -15.46
C HIS A 73 -2.88 -19.32 -15.34
N SER A 74 -2.04 -18.50 -14.70
CA SER A 74 -2.16 -17.03 -14.78
C SER A 74 -0.82 -16.32 -14.63
N MET A 75 -0.71 -15.15 -15.25
CA MET A 75 0.39 -14.20 -15.05
C MET A 75 -0.13 -12.76 -15.13
N HIS A 76 0.38 -11.91 -14.23
CA HIS A 76 0.06 -10.48 -14.13
C HIS A 76 1.35 -9.69 -14.24
N CYS A 77 1.38 -8.64 -15.06
CA CYS A 77 2.61 -7.93 -15.44
C CYS A 77 2.43 -6.42 -15.34
N TYR A 78 3.48 -5.69 -14.98
CA TYR A 78 3.54 -4.22 -15.01
C TYR A 78 4.78 -3.73 -15.76
N PHE A 79 4.57 -2.77 -16.66
CA PHE A 79 5.62 -2.05 -17.40
C PHE A 79 6.05 -0.82 -16.60
N VAL A 80 7.20 -0.90 -15.91
CA VAL A 80 7.66 0.11 -14.96
C VAL A 80 8.50 1.20 -15.64
N LEU A 81 9.38 0.83 -16.57
CA LEU A 81 10.21 1.74 -17.36
C LEU A 81 10.38 1.19 -18.78
N ALA A 82 10.55 2.09 -19.76
CA ALA A 82 10.88 1.70 -21.13
C ALA A 82 12.27 1.03 -21.18
N GLY A 83 12.30 -0.29 -21.41
CA GLY A 83 13.53 -1.06 -21.58
C GLY A 83 14.28 -0.70 -22.87
N ASN A 84 15.60 -0.70 -22.82
CA ASN A 84 16.48 -0.32 -23.93
C ASN A 84 17.18 -1.57 -24.52
N ALA A 85 17.13 -1.74 -25.84
CA ALA A 85 17.70 -2.89 -26.54
C ALA A 85 19.24 -3.01 -26.50
N ASP A 86 19.96 -1.90 -26.30
CA ASP A 86 21.43 -1.84 -26.25
C ASP A 86 22.03 -2.25 -24.88
N ILE A 87 21.17 -2.60 -23.92
CA ILE A 87 21.50 -2.91 -22.53
C ILE A 87 20.96 -4.31 -22.18
N PRO A 88 21.77 -5.22 -21.60
CA PRO A 88 21.26 -6.52 -21.16
C PRO A 88 20.21 -6.36 -20.06
N ILE A 89 19.23 -7.26 -20.10
CA ILE A 89 18.20 -7.40 -19.07
C ILE A 89 18.62 -8.55 -18.16
N ILE A 90 18.51 -8.32 -16.86
CA ILE A 90 18.64 -9.37 -15.83
C ILE A 90 17.25 -9.71 -15.33
N TYR A 91 16.89 -10.99 -15.38
CA TYR A 91 15.63 -11.53 -14.88
C TYR A 91 15.91 -12.27 -13.57
N HIS A 92 15.40 -11.72 -12.46
CA HIS A 92 15.51 -12.34 -11.13
C HIS A 92 14.17 -12.97 -10.77
N VAL A 93 14.16 -14.28 -10.51
CA VAL A 93 12.95 -15.06 -10.16
C VAL A 93 12.88 -15.28 -8.65
N GLU A 94 11.75 -14.96 -8.04
CA GLU A 94 11.48 -15.17 -6.62
C GLU A 94 10.50 -16.34 -6.45
N ARG A 95 10.89 -17.35 -5.66
CA ARG A 95 10.12 -18.59 -5.43
C ARG A 95 9.03 -18.44 -4.36
N VAL A 96 8.15 -17.45 -4.51
CA VAL A 96 7.08 -17.04 -3.57
C VAL A 96 6.32 -18.20 -2.92
N ARG A 97 5.96 -19.25 -3.70
CA ARG A 97 5.28 -20.44 -3.17
C ARG A 97 5.63 -21.69 -3.98
N SER A 98 5.79 -22.84 -3.32
CA SER A 98 5.82 -24.15 -3.98
C SER A 98 5.06 -25.16 -3.11
N GLY A 99 3.79 -25.43 -3.44
CA GLY A 99 2.90 -26.35 -2.72
C GLY A 99 2.62 -27.65 -3.49
N LYS A 100 1.77 -28.52 -2.93
CA LYS A 100 1.41 -29.82 -3.53
C LYS A 100 0.83 -29.65 -4.95
N SER A 101 -0.16 -28.77 -5.14
CA SER A 101 -0.88 -28.58 -6.42
C SER A 101 -0.61 -27.24 -7.12
N PHE A 102 -0.08 -26.23 -6.40
CA PHE A 102 0.14 -24.87 -6.93
C PHE A 102 1.52 -24.32 -6.56
N ALA A 103 2.16 -23.63 -7.50
CA ALA A 103 3.40 -22.90 -7.29
C ALA A 103 3.25 -21.45 -7.79
N THR A 104 3.95 -20.52 -7.15
CA THR A 104 3.89 -19.08 -7.45
C THR A 104 5.30 -18.54 -7.64
N ARG A 105 5.51 -17.71 -8.67
CA ARG A 105 6.78 -17.06 -8.99
C ARG A 105 6.55 -15.57 -9.20
N THR A 106 7.46 -14.74 -8.75
CA THR A 106 7.54 -13.33 -9.15
C THR A 106 8.82 -13.14 -9.94
N VAL A 107 8.80 -12.40 -11.05
CA VAL A 107 9.98 -12.15 -11.89
C VAL A 107 10.18 -10.65 -12.07
N GLN A 108 11.37 -10.16 -11.76
CA GLN A 108 11.76 -8.77 -11.97
C GLN A 108 12.79 -8.69 -13.09
N ALA A 109 12.41 -8.04 -14.19
CA ALA A 109 13.31 -7.67 -15.27
C ALA A 109 13.98 -6.33 -14.93
N ARG A 110 15.31 -6.31 -14.88
CA ARG A 110 16.11 -5.16 -14.43
C ARG A 110 17.14 -4.73 -15.48
N GLN A 111 17.32 -3.42 -15.62
CA GLN A 111 18.41 -2.80 -16.38
C GLN A 111 19.08 -1.72 -15.51
N ARG A 112 20.43 -1.72 -15.46
CA ARG A 112 21.22 -0.80 -14.59
C ARG A 112 20.71 -0.75 -13.13
N GLY A 113 20.36 -1.92 -12.58
CA GLY A 113 19.80 -2.08 -11.23
C GLY A 113 18.33 -1.67 -11.06
N LYS A 114 17.73 -0.94 -12.00
CA LYS A 114 16.33 -0.50 -11.95
C LYS A 114 15.40 -1.54 -12.57
N VAL A 115 14.25 -1.79 -11.95
CA VAL A 115 13.18 -2.62 -12.52
C VAL A 115 12.59 -1.90 -13.75
N ILE A 116 12.56 -2.58 -14.89
CA ILE A 116 11.91 -2.11 -16.11
C ILE A 116 10.53 -2.76 -16.30
N PHE A 117 10.36 -3.99 -15.82
CA PHE A 117 9.15 -4.78 -15.92
C PHE A 117 9.11 -5.77 -14.75
N THR A 118 7.93 -6.00 -14.18
CA THR A 118 7.74 -6.93 -13.06
C THR A 118 6.48 -7.75 -13.28
N THR A 119 6.49 -9.02 -12.85
CA THR A 119 5.35 -9.92 -13.03
C THR A 119 5.22 -10.92 -11.89
N THR A 120 4.00 -11.36 -11.60
CA THR A 120 3.70 -12.46 -10.69
C THR A 120 2.86 -13.50 -11.44
N MET A 121 3.24 -14.77 -11.32
CA MET A 121 2.72 -15.90 -12.07
C MET A 121 2.30 -17.04 -11.14
N SER A 122 1.22 -17.73 -11.50
CA SER A 122 0.74 -18.91 -10.80
C SER A 122 0.68 -20.12 -11.73
N PHE A 123 1.19 -21.24 -11.21
CA PHE A 123 1.35 -22.50 -11.89
C PHE A 123 0.56 -23.58 -11.15
N VAL A 124 -0.07 -24.48 -11.90
CA VAL A 124 -0.86 -25.60 -11.38
C VAL A 124 -0.22 -26.93 -11.83
N ARG A 125 -0.19 -27.92 -10.95
CA ARG A 125 0.24 -29.28 -11.32
C ARG A 125 -0.78 -29.90 -12.26
N GLN A 126 -0.31 -30.57 -13.32
CA GLN A 126 -1.15 -31.36 -14.23
C GLN A 126 -2.03 -32.33 -13.43
N ASN A 127 -3.26 -32.56 -13.92
CA ASN A 127 -4.27 -33.44 -13.32
C ASN A 127 -4.78 -33.04 -11.90
N SER A 128 -4.56 -31.80 -11.45
CA SER A 128 -5.08 -31.31 -10.15
C SER A 128 -6.60 -31.10 -10.06
N GLY A 129 -7.37 -31.37 -11.14
CA GLY A 129 -8.81 -31.07 -11.21
C GLY A 129 -9.73 -32.00 -10.41
N GLY A 130 -9.25 -33.16 -9.97
CA GLY A 130 -10.06 -34.19 -9.30
C GLY A 130 -10.96 -34.98 -10.26
N GLU A 131 -11.77 -35.90 -9.73
CA GLU A 131 -12.61 -36.82 -10.52
C GLU A 131 -13.85 -36.18 -11.16
N LYS A 132 -14.26 -34.99 -10.70
CA LYS A 132 -15.47 -34.29 -11.14
C LYS A 132 -15.13 -32.85 -11.50
N MET A 133 -15.04 -32.58 -12.80
CA MET A 133 -14.69 -31.27 -13.34
C MET A 133 -15.94 -30.46 -13.67
N VAL A 134 -15.81 -29.13 -13.70
CA VAL A 134 -16.85 -28.18 -14.11
C VAL A 134 -16.30 -27.37 -15.27
N GLU A 135 -16.90 -27.51 -16.44
CA GLU A 135 -16.33 -27.03 -17.70
C GLU A 135 -17.32 -26.14 -18.45
N HIS A 136 -16.88 -24.95 -18.85
CA HIS A 136 -17.55 -24.08 -19.81
C HIS A 136 -16.53 -23.09 -20.40
N ALA A 137 -16.82 -22.56 -21.59
CA ALA A 137 -16.02 -21.52 -22.24
C ALA A 137 -16.92 -20.58 -23.05
N TYR A 138 -16.48 -19.34 -23.25
CA TYR A 138 -17.13 -18.44 -24.21
C TYR A 138 -16.77 -18.90 -25.63
N PRO A 139 -17.75 -19.21 -26.51
CA PRO A 139 -17.47 -19.81 -27.81
C PRO A 139 -16.67 -18.87 -28.73
N MET A 140 -15.93 -19.45 -29.67
CA MET A 140 -15.33 -18.69 -30.77
C MET A 140 -16.46 -18.16 -31.69
N PRO A 141 -16.42 -16.89 -32.14
CA PRO A 141 -17.35 -16.39 -33.14
C PRO A 141 -17.14 -17.09 -34.49
N ASP A 142 -18.20 -17.14 -35.32
CA ASP A 142 -18.08 -17.58 -36.71
C ASP A 142 -17.29 -16.54 -37.52
N VAL A 143 -16.18 -16.95 -38.11
CA VAL A 143 -15.19 -16.08 -38.78
C VAL A 143 -14.52 -16.79 -39.95
N PRO A 144 -14.10 -16.07 -41.00
CA PRO A 144 -13.30 -16.64 -42.09
C PRO A 144 -12.02 -17.31 -41.59
N ASP A 145 -11.79 -18.52 -42.09
CA ASP A 145 -10.59 -19.33 -41.88
C ASP A 145 -9.33 -18.62 -42.44
N PRO A 146 -8.13 -18.83 -41.88
CA PRO A 146 -6.92 -18.16 -42.34
C PRO A 146 -6.41 -18.74 -43.67
N ALA A 147 -5.78 -17.87 -44.46
CA ALA A 147 -5.25 -18.21 -45.78
C ALA A 147 -3.84 -18.84 -45.65
N GLU A 148 -3.69 -20.14 -45.91
CA GLU A 148 -2.39 -20.82 -45.77
C GLU A 148 -1.34 -20.39 -46.80
N ASP A 149 -1.78 -19.87 -47.95
CA ASP A 149 -0.95 -19.34 -49.04
C ASP A 149 -0.40 -17.93 -48.74
N LYS A 150 -1.06 -17.16 -47.86
CA LYS A 150 -0.73 -15.74 -47.61
C LYS A 150 0.12 -15.54 -46.36
N ASP A 151 1.41 -15.82 -46.51
CA ASP A 151 2.41 -15.29 -45.59
C ASP A 151 2.47 -13.74 -45.73
N ASP A 152 2.58 -13.00 -44.62
CA ASP A 152 2.91 -11.56 -44.65
C ASP A 152 4.35 -11.26 -45.15
N TRP A 153 5.07 -12.29 -45.62
CA TRP A 153 6.36 -12.25 -46.31
C TRP A 153 6.34 -11.70 -47.74
N GLU A 154 5.38 -12.09 -48.60
CA GLU A 154 5.32 -11.66 -50.03
C GLU A 154 5.14 -10.14 -50.21
N SER A 155 4.96 -9.45 -49.08
CA SER A 155 4.63 -8.06 -48.91
C SER A 155 5.83 -7.11 -48.74
N HIS A 156 7.02 -7.61 -48.38
CA HIS A 156 7.95 -6.80 -47.57
C HIS A 156 9.41 -6.65 -48.05
N GLY A 157 9.88 -7.39 -49.05
CA GLY A 157 11.09 -7.03 -49.81
C GLY A 157 12.37 -6.76 -49.01
N GLY A 158 12.57 -7.42 -47.85
CA GLY A 158 13.71 -7.19 -46.96
C GLY A 158 13.99 -8.40 -46.07
N ASN A 159 15.26 -8.62 -45.72
CA ASN A 159 15.78 -9.93 -45.28
C ASN A 159 15.46 -10.37 -43.82
N ASP A 160 14.57 -9.71 -43.07
CA ASP A 160 14.35 -9.98 -41.64
C ASP A 160 12.86 -10.24 -41.34
N THR A 161 12.51 -11.50 -41.04
CA THR A 161 11.14 -11.96 -40.81
C THR A 161 10.86 -12.17 -39.32
N GLY A 162 10.13 -11.23 -38.72
CA GLY A 162 9.76 -11.29 -37.30
C GLY A 162 9.09 -12.62 -36.89
N PRO A 163 9.24 -13.07 -35.63
CA PRO A 163 9.12 -14.48 -35.23
C PRO A 163 7.72 -15.13 -35.33
N PHE A 164 6.70 -14.38 -35.75
CA PHE A 164 5.33 -14.87 -35.96
C PHE A 164 4.67 -14.16 -37.14
N GLN A 165 3.76 -14.85 -37.83
CA GLN A 165 2.90 -14.28 -38.88
C GLN A 165 1.53 -13.91 -38.29
N SER A 166 0.84 -12.95 -38.91
CA SER A 166 -0.53 -12.59 -38.51
C SER A 166 -1.33 -11.97 -39.65
N GLN A 167 -2.56 -12.47 -39.83
CA GLN A 167 -3.53 -12.01 -40.80
C GLN A 167 -4.67 -11.29 -40.07
N ARG A 168 -5.00 -10.06 -40.47
CA ARG A 168 -6.13 -9.33 -39.89
C ARG A 168 -7.43 -9.71 -40.56
N LEU A 169 -8.50 -9.59 -39.79
CA LEU A 169 -9.86 -9.46 -40.31
C LEU A 169 -10.29 -7.98 -40.19
N ASP A 170 -11.37 -7.65 -40.90
CA ASP A 170 -12.05 -6.36 -40.77
C ASP A 170 -12.52 -6.11 -39.33
N ILE A 171 -12.71 -4.84 -38.99
CA ILE A 171 -13.20 -4.45 -37.67
C ILE A 171 -14.71 -4.68 -37.62
N GLU A 172 -15.17 -5.50 -36.69
CA GLU A 172 -16.60 -5.71 -36.47
C GLU A 172 -17.24 -4.37 -36.04
N ASN A 173 -18.39 -4.03 -36.64
CA ASN A 173 -19.12 -2.78 -36.40
C ASN A 173 -18.32 -1.49 -36.69
N ASP A 174 -17.39 -1.46 -37.64
CA ASP A 174 -16.50 -0.29 -37.82
C ASP A 174 -17.18 1.04 -38.20
N ASP A 175 -18.37 0.99 -38.83
CA ASP A 175 -19.19 2.17 -39.09
C ASP A 175 -19.94 2.68 -37.85
N SER A 176 -19.91 1.94 -36.74
CA SER A 176 -20.53 2.37 -35.48
C SER A 176 -19.82 3.60 -34.91
N PRO A 177 -20.56 4.63 -34.45
CA PRO A 177 -19.98 5.74 -33.71
C PRO A 177 -19.52 5.34 -32.29
N PHE A 178 -19.90 4.15 -31.81
CA PHE A 178 -19.63 3.68 -30.46
C PHE A 178 -18.42 2.75 -30.43
N ALA A 179 -17.26 3.24 -29.98
CA ALA A 179 -16.02 2.45 -29.92
C ALA A 179 -16.16 1.11 -29.15
N HIS A 180 -17.02 1.05 -28.13
CA HIS A 180 -17.25 -0.15 -27.32
C HIS A 180 -18.05 -1.27 -28.02
N THR A 181 -18.67 -1.00 -29.18
CA THR A 181 -19.37 -2.02 -29.98
C THR A 181 -18.45 -2.69 -31.00
N LYS A 182 -17.22 -2.18 -31.15
CA LYS A 182 -16.28 -2.61 -32.18
C LYS A 182 -15.32 -3.67 -31.68
N LYS A 183 -14.98 -4.63 -32.55
CA LYS A 183 -14.00 -5.67 -32.26
C LYS A 183 -12.91 -5.77 -33.31
N CYS A 184 -11.67 -5.81 -32.85
CA CYS A 184 -10.49 -6.06 -33.68
C CYS A 184 -10.20 -7.56 -33.70
N ARG A 185 -10.26 -8.19 -34.87
CA ARG A 185 -10.02 -9.63 -35.06
C ARG A 185 -8.74 -9.88 -35.89
N GLN A 186 -7.99 -10.92 -35.53
CA GLN A 186 -6.81 -11.38 -36.28
C GLN A 186 -6.51 -12.86 -36.04
N TRP A 187 -5.98 -13.55 -37.05
CA TRP A 187 -5.29 -14.84 -36.89
C TRP A 187 -3.79 -14.62 -36.70
N MET A 188 -3.11 -15.51 -35.98
CA MET A 188 -1.66 -15.48 -35.77
C MET A 188 -1.08 -16.89 -35.54
N LYS A 189 0.18 -17.12 -35.97
CA LYS A 189 0.97 -18.32 -35.65
C LYS A 189 2.47 -18.01 -35.66
N ALA A 190 3.25 -18.72 -34.84
CA ALA A 190 4.71 -18.64 -34.85
C ALA A 190 5.30 -19.10 -36.20
N ARG A 191 6.49 -18.61 -36.56
CA ARG A 191 7.18 -18.99 -37.80
C ARG A 191 8.07 -20.21 -37.62
N GLY A 192 7.88 -21.19 -38.49
CA GLY A 192 8.52 -22.50 -38.41
C GLY A 192 7.89 -23.37 -37.31
N THR A 193 8.28 -24.65 -37.29
CA THR A 193 7.81 -25.59 -36.27
C THR A 193 8.57 -25.37 -34.96
N ILE A 194 7.87 -25.23 -33.84
CA ILE A 194 8.46 -25.16 -32.50
C ILE A 194 9.03 -26.54 -32.14
N SER A 195 10.27 -26.55 -31.64
CA SER A 195 11.06 -27.77 -31.52
C SER A 195 10.51 -28.75 -30.47
N PRO A 196 10.70 -30.07 -30.65
CA PRO A 196 10.40 -31.05 -29.61
C PRO A 196 11.20 -30.84 -28.31
N GLU A 197 12.38 -30.19 -28.40
CA GLU A 197 13.25 -29.87 -27.27
C GLU A 197 12.69 -28.71 -26.43
N GLY A 198 12.08 -27.70 -27.05
CA GLY A 198 11.38 -26.61 -26.36
C GLY A 198 10.02 -27.00 -25.77
N GLY A 199 9.40 -28.07 -26.30
CA GLY A 199 8.19 -28.66 -25.78
C GLY A 199 7.01 -27.69 -25.69
N HIS A 200 6.11 -27.92 -24.73
CA HIS A 200 4.93 -27.05 -24.58
C HIS A 200 5.26 -25.70 -23.90
N GLU A 201 6.33 -25.64 -23.11
CA GLU A 201 6.77 -24.41 -22.44
C GLU A 201 7.21 -23.35 -23.47
N ALA A 202 7.72 -23.78 -24.63
CA ALA A 202 7.97 -22.92 -25.79
C ALA A 202 6.65 -22.43 -26.45
N HIS A 203 5.61 -23.26 -26.57
CA HIS A 203 4.30 -22.82 -27.05
C HIS A 203 3.64 -21.79 -26.11
N LEU A 204 3.75 -21.97 -24.79
CA LEU A 204 3.28 -21.02 -23.77
C LEU A 204 4.03 -19.69 -23.83
N SER A 205 5.36 -19.75 -23.97
CA SER A 205 6.19 -18.55 -24.17
C SER A 205 5.86 -17.83 -25.49
N ALA A 206 5.58 -18.58 -26.56
CA ALA A 206 5.22 -18.03 -27.86
C ALA A 206 3.84 -17.33 -27.86
N ILE A 207 2.81 -17.92 -27.23
CA ILE A 207 1.50 -17.24 -27.14
C ILE A 207 1.56 -16.00 -26.23
N ALA A 208 2.37 -16.03 -25.17
CA ALA A 208 2.63 -14.88 -24.30
C ALA A 208 3.46 -13.77 -24.98
N TYR A 209 4.19 -14.08 -26.06
CA TYR A 209 4.81 -13.07 -26.94
C TYR A 209 3.78 -12.47 -27.91
N MET A 210 2.90 -13.31 -28.46
CA MET A 210 1.90 -12.91 -29.44
C MET A 210 0.70 -12.16 -28.85
N SER A 211 0.39 -12.29 -27.56
CA SER A 211 -0.75 -11.62 -26.91
C SER A 211 -0.68 -10.09 -27.00
N ASP A 212 0.49 -9.47 -26.84
CA ASP A 212 0.73 -8.01 -26.98
C ASP A 212 0.73 -7.53 -28.47
N SER A 213 0.53 -8.44 -29.44
CA SER A 213 0.46 -8.11 -30.87
C SER A 213 -0.76 -7.24 -31.20
N TYR A 214 -0.50 -5.93 -31.39
CA TYR A 214 -1.51 -4.90 -31.65
C TYR A 214 -2.57 -4.71 -30.55
N PHE A 215 -2.37 -5.27 -29.36
CA PHE A 215 -3.38 -5.35 -28.31
C PHE A 215 -3.85 -3.97 -27.82
N ILE A 216 -2.95 -3.14 -27.26
CA ILE A 216 -3.25 -1.74 -26.94
C ILE A 216 -3.58 -0.90 -28.19
N GLY A 217 -3.10 -1.33 -29.36
CA GLY A 217 -3.44 -0.74 -30.66
C GLY A 217 -4.92 -0.88 -31.05
N THR A 218 -5.69 -1.73 -30.37
CA THR A 218 -7.15 -1.81 -30.52
C THR A 218 -7.82 -0.46 -30.26
N ILE A 219 -7.37 0.30 -29.25
CA ILE A 219 -7.89 1.64 -28.93
C ILE A 219 -7.72 2.58 -30.14
N ALA A 220 -6.50 2.60 -30.71
CA ALA A 220 -6.21 3.40 -31.90
C ALA A 220 -7.15 3.06 -33.06
N ARG A 221 -7.35 1.76 -33.33
CA ARG A 221 -8.19 1.26 -34.43
C ARG A 221 -9.67 1.62 -34.26
N VAL A 222 -10.29 1.32 -33.11
CA VAL A 222 -11.74 1.55 -32.94
C VAL A 222 -12.13 3.03 -32.98
N HIS A 223 -11.22 3.90 -32.51
CA HIS A 223 -11.35 5.36 -32.55
C HIS A 223 -10.80 5.97 -33.87
N LYS A 224 -10.31 5.16 -34.82
CA LYS A 224 -9.73 5.57 -36.12
C LYS A 224 -8.61 6.63 -36.00
N LEU A 225 -7.77 6.53 -34.96
CA LEU A 225 -6.73 7.52 -34.63
C LEU A 225 -5.45 7.31 -35.44
N TRP A 226 -4.90 8.41 -35.97
CA TRP A 226 -3.76 8.37 -36.89
C TRP A 226 -2.43 8.04 -36.21
N ARG A 227 -1.66 7.10 -36.76
CA ARG A 227 -0.44 6.57 -36.11
C ARG A 227 0.90 7.04 -36.73
N TYR A 228 0.91 7.59 -37.94
CA TYR A 228 2.15 7.85 -38.72
C TYR A 228 2.19 9.21 -39.42
N SER A 229 2.51 10.27 -38.68
CA SER A 229 2.47 11.65 -39.19
C SER A 229 3.34 11.91 -40.43
N THR A 230 2.76 12.60 -41.42
CA THR A 230 3.38 12.84 -42.73
C THR A 230 3.99 14.25 -42.90
N GLN A 231 3.73 15.21 -42.00
CA GLN A 231 4.19 16.59 -42.17
C GLN A 231 5.50 16.92 -41.43
N ARG A 232 6.50 17.35 -42.21
CA ARG A 232 7.81 17.85 -41.72
C ARG A 232 8.07 19.25 -42.29
N LYS A 233 8.20 20.25 -41.42
CA LYS A 233 8.86 21.53 -41.72
C LYS A 233 9.73 21.98 -40.55
N SER A 234 10.95 22.42 -40.87
CA SER A 234 11.93 23.08 -40.00
C SER A 234 12.52 22.31 -38.79
N LYS A 235 13.75 21.84 -38.98
CA LYS A 235 14.88 21.89 -38.02
C LYS A 235 14.79 21.26 -36.62
N SER A 236 13.73 20.56 -36.22
CA SER A 236 13.80 19.60 -35.10
C SER A 236 14.11 18.18 -35.61
N LYS A 237 14.86 17.39 -34.84
CA LYS A 237 15.06 15.96 -35.16
C LYS A 237 13.76 15.21 -34.86
N SER A 238 13.09 14.75 -35.91
CA SER A 238 11.89 13.91 -35.81
C SER A 238 12.18 12.58 -35.10
N SER A 239 11.21 12.05 -34.36
CA SER A 239 11.26 10.70 -33.76
C SER A 239 10.91 9.59 -34.76
N ILE A 240 11.03 9.88 -36.06
CA ILE A 240 10.84 8.98 -37.20
C ILE A 240 11.93 9.32 -38.22
N ASP A 241 12.49 8.29 -38.82
CA ASP A 241 13.49 8.37 -39.88
C ASP A 241 12.84 8.79 -41.22
N GLU A 242 13.49 9.72 -41.94
CA GLU A 242 12.91 10.28 -43.16
C GLU A 242 12.89 9.25 -44.31
N ASP A 243 13.81 8.27 -44.30
CA ASP A 243 13.83 7.18 -45.27
C ASP A 243 12.62 6.25 -45.16
N VAL A 244 11.97 6.12 -44.00
CA VAL A 244 10.77 5.28 -43.85
C VAL A 244 9.55 5.96 -44.46
N LEU A 245 9.34 7.25 -44.19
CA LEU A 245 8.25 8.03 -44.80
C LEU A 245 8.44 8.15 -46.32
N LYS A 246 9.68 8.32 -46.77
CA LYS A 246 10.02 8.41 -48.19
C LYS A 246 9.81 7.07 -48.93
N LYS A 247 10.05 5.93 -48.28
CA LYS A 247 9.69 4.60 -48.80
C LYS A 247 8.17 4.46 -48.94
N LEU A 248 7.40 4.79 -47.90
CA LEU A 248 5.94 4.73 -47.93
C LEU A 248 5.31 5.57 -49.05
N LEU A 249 5.80 6.78 -49.28
CA LEU A 249 5.29 7.66 -50.34
C LEU A 249 5.71 7.21 -51.76
N ALA A 250 6.74 6.35 -51.87
CA ALA A 250 7.19 5.76 -53.13
C ALA A 250 6.50 4.42 -53.46
N MET A 251 5.74 3.84 -52.52
CA MET A 251 5.07 2.55 -52.69
C MET A 251 3.79 2.61 -53.53
N ASP A 252 3.52 1.53 -54.25
CA ASP A 252 2.26 1.34 -54.98
C ASP A 252 1.07 1.00 -54.07
N ASP A 253 -0.13 1.00 -54.63
CA ASP A 253 -1.37 0.79 -53.89
C ASP A 253 -1.59 -0.63 -53.35
N ALA A 254 -0.88 -1.61 -53.90
CA ALA A 254 -0.85 -2.98 -53.41
C ALA A 254 0.29 -3.15 -52.37
N GLU A 255 1.44 -2.49 -52.55
CA GLU A 255 2.52 -2.40 -51.55
C GLU A 255 2.06 -1.73 -50.26
N LEU A 256 1.20 -0.70 -50.35
CA LEU A 256 0.59 -0.02 -49.20
C LEU A 256 -0.43 -0.92 -48.48
N LYS A 257 -1.31 -1.62 -49.21
CA LYS A 257 -2.20 -2.68 -48.67
C LYS A 257 -1.43 -3.83 -48.02
N ARG A 258 -0.18 -4.02 -48.43
CA ARG A 258 0.74 -5.01 -47.88
C ARG A 258 1.49 -4.51 -46.63
N GLN A 259 1.43 -3.23 -46.26
CA GLN A 259 2.04 -2.71 -45.02
C GLN A 259 1.26 -3.09 -43.76
N LYS A 260 1.81 -4.03 -42.98
CA LYS A 260 1.19 -4.58 -41.75
C LYS A 260 0.82 -3.53 -40.67
N TYR A 261 1.30 -2.30 -40.75
CA TYR A 261 0.98 -1.22 -39.81
C TYR A 261 0.00 -0.17 -40.33
N LEU A 262 -0.46 -0.27 -41.58
CA LEU A 262 -1.49 0.59 -42.16
C LEU A 262 -2.86 -0.11 -42.15
N ASP A 263 -3.95 0.66 -42.15
CA ASP A 263 -5.29 0.22 -42.54
C ASP A 263 -5.79 0.93 -43.83
N GLU A 264 -7.01 0.64 -44.30
CA GLU A 264 -7.53 1.27 -45.53
C GLU A 264 -7.67 2.80 -45.44
N ALA A 265 -7.89 3.37 -44.25
CA ALA A 265 -7.93 4.82 -44.06
C ALA A 265 -6.52 5.43 -44.08
N ASP A 266 -5.53 4.73 -43.52
CA ASP A 266 -4.11 5.05 -43.70
C ASP A 266 -3.71 5.07 -45.19
N ILE A 267 -4.05 4.00 -45.91
CA ILE A 267 -3.73 3.83 -47.34
C ILE A 267 -4.45 4.90 -48.18
N GLN A 268 -5.73 5.18 -47.91
CA GLN A 268 -6.50 6.21 -48.60
C GLN A 268 -5.92 7.62 -48.38
N ARG A 269 -5.47 7.95 -47.16
CA ARG A 269 -4.78 9.22 -46.89
C ARG A 269 -3.40 9.30 -47.57
N ILE A 270 -2.62 8.22 -47.57
CA ILE A 270 -1.32 8.18 -48.24
C ILE A 270 -1.48 8.38 -49.76
N ARG A 271 -2.53 7.82 -50.37
CA ARG A 271 -2.87 8.08 -51.78
C ARG A 271 -3.09 9.56 -52.08
N SER A 272 -3.93 10.26 -51.30
CA SER A 272 -4.15 11.70 -51.50
C SER A 272 -2.85 12.51 -51.37
N VAL A 273 -2.01 12.19 -50.38
CA VAL A 273 -0.68 12.83 -50.22
C VAL A 273 0.24 12.54 -51.43
N ARG A 274 0.29 11.30 -51.92
CA ARG A 274 1.08 10.89 -53.09
C ARG A 274 0.60 11.56 -54.39
N ASN A 275 -0.72 11.76 -54.53
CA ASN A 275 -1.34 12.40 -55.69
C ASN A 275 -1.16 13.93 -55.71
N GLY A 276 -0.58 14.53 -54.66
CA GLY A 276 -0.48 16.00 -54.53
C GLY A 276 -1.82 16.68 -54.23
N GLU A 277 -2.85 15.91 -53.86
CA GLU A 277 -4.12 16.44 -53.39
C GLU A 277 -3.86 17.16 -52.07
N THR A 278 -4.24 18.44 -51.96
CA THR A 278 -4.32 19.11 -50.66
C THR A 278 -5.41 18.42 -49.85
N VAL A 279 -5.00 17.44 -49.04
CA VAL A 279 -5.83 16.81 -48.01
C VAL A 279 -6.52 17.93 -47.24
N LYS A 280 -7.84 18.07 -47.43
CA LYS A 280 -8.67 18.89 -46.55
C LYS A 280 -8.34 18.46 -45.12
N LYS A 281 -8.07 19.40 -44.22
CA LYS A 281 -7.64 19.15 -42.83
C LYS A 281 -8.69 18.28 -42.12
N ASP A 282 -8.58 16.98 -42.29
CA ASP A 282 -9.55 15.98 -41.84
C ASP A 282 -9.18 15.65 -40.40
N ASN A 283 -10.01 16.14 -39.49
CA ASN A 283 -9.71 16.42 -38.07
C ASN A 283 -9.49 15.18 -37.20
N THR A 284 -9.27 14.02 -37.81
CA THR A 284 -8.89 12.75 -37.16
C THR A 284 -7.61 12.93 -36.32
N PRO A 285 -7.67 12.79 -34.98
CA PRO A 285 -6.53 13.09 -34.14
C PRO A 285 -5.34 12.13 -34.33
N GLU A 286 -4.12 12.67 -34.39
CA GLU A 286 -2.89 11.85 -34.35
C GLU A 286 -2.59 11.36 -32.93
N ILE A 287 -2.07 10.15 -32.80
CA ILE A 287 -1.51 9.64 -31.54
C ILE A 287 -0.13 10.25 -31.30
N GLY A 288 0.02 10.93 -30.17
CA GLY A 288 1.30 11.43 -29.69
C GLY A 288 2.10 10.37 -28.95
N MET A 289 1.46 9.59 -28.07
CA MET A 289 2.10 8.56 -27.26
C MET A 289 1.15 7.40 -27.01
N MET A 290 1.63 6.17 -27.20
CA MET A 290 0.94 4.94 -26.83
C MET A 290 1.94 3.99 -26.15
N VAL A 291 1.66 3.57 -24.91
CA VAL A 291 2.56 2.72 -24.09
C VAL A 291 1.72 1.85 -23.16
N SER A 292 1.96 0.53 -23.15
CA SER A 292 1.34 -0.43 -22.20
C SER A 292 1.72 -0.10 -20.75
N LEU A 293 0.78 -0.25 -19.82
CA LEU A 293 0.99 -0.03 -18.38
C LEU A 293 1.05 -1.36 -17.63
N ASP A 294 0.13 -2.27 -17.94
CA ASP A 294 0.08 -3.64 -17.42
C ASP A 294 -0.18 -4.66 -18.54
N HIS A 295 -0.13 -5.95 -18.21
CA HIS A 295 -0.63 -7.04 -19.06
C HIS A 295 -0.93 -8.26 -18.18
N THR A 296 -2.15 -8.79 -18.24
CA THR A 296 -2.55 -10.02 -17.57
C THR A 296 -2.92 -11.08 -18.60
N ILE A 297 -2.50 -12.33 -18.40
CA ILE A 297 -2.95 -13.51 -19.15
C ILE A 297 -3.49 -14.56 -18.17
N TYR A 298 -4.67 -15.09 -18.46
CA TYR A 298 -5.17 -16.34 -17.89
C TYR A 298 -5.12 -17.43 -18.97
N PHE A 299 -4.56 -18.59 -18.65
CA PHE A 299 -4.44 -19.74 -19.56
C PHE A 299 -5.44 -20.82 -19.14
N HIS A 300 -6.42 -21.10 -19.99
CA HIS A 300 -7.55 -21.98 -19.68
C HIS A 300 -7.32 -23.43 -20.11
N ASN A 301 -6.68 -23.61 -21.27
CA ASN A 301 -6.34 -24.91 -21.84
C ASN A 301 -4.83 -25.00 -22.15
N PRO A 302 -3.94 -24.85 -21.15
CA PRO A 302 -2.51 -24.56 -21.33
C PRO A 302 -1.66 -25.73 -21.86
N ARG A 303 -2.28 -26.84 -22.30
CA ARG A 303 -1.64 -27.97 -22.98
C ARG A 303 -2.31 -28.35 -24.31
N SER A 304 -3.42 -27.71 -24.67
CA SER A 304 -4.36 -28.15 -25.72
C SER A 304 -4.27 -27.36 -27.02
N PHE A 305 -3.12 -26.73 -27.30
CA PHE A 305 -2.88 -25.91 -28.49
C PHE A 305 -1.43 -26.01 -28.94
N ARG A 306 -1.15 -25.60 -30.18
CA ARG A 306 0.21 -25.32 -30.62
C ARG A 306 0.33 -23.86 -31.05
N ALA A 307 1.41 -23.20 -30.66
CA ALA A 307 1.64 -21.80 -31.02
C ALA A 307 2.16 -21.61 -32.46
N ASP A 308 2.56 -22.68 -33.16
CA ASP A 308 2.88 -22.71 -34.59
C ASP A 308 1.69 -23.17 -35.47
N GLU A 309 0.54 -23.46 -34.85
CA GLU A 309 -0.76 -23.56 -35.52
C GLU A 309 -1.51 -22.23 -35.44
N TRP A 310 -2.55 -22.07 -36.26
CA TRP A 310 -3.34 -20.85 -36.30
C TRP A 310 -4.19 -20.64 -35.03
N ILE A 311 -3.89 -19.56 -34.33
CA ILE A 311 -4.62 -19.04 -33.18
C ILE A 311 -5.44 -17.82 -33.61
N PHE A 312 -6.73 -17.82 -33.30
CA PHE A 312 -7.62 -16.67 -33.49
C PHE A 312 -7.57 -15.75 -32.26
N SER A 313 -7.58 -14.44 -32.49
CA SER A 313 -7.54 -13.39 -31.49
C SER A 313 -8.67 -12.39 -31.73
N GLU A 314 -9.65 -12.37 -30.84
CA GLU A 314 -10.63 -11.27 -30.74
C GLU A 314 -10.21 -10.29 -29.65
N MET A 315 -10.25 -8.98 -29.95
CA MET A 315 -9.93 -7.90 -29.02
C MET A 315 -11.02 -6.83 -29.02
N GLU A 316 -11.40 -6.36 -27.82
CA GLU A 316 -12.43 -5.33 -27.60
C GLU A 316 -11.98 -4.36 -26.49
N THR A 317 -12.40 -3.10 -26.56
CA THR A 317 -12.06 -2.07 -25.56
C THR A 317 -13.33 -1.54 -24.90
N THR A 318 -13.45 -1.73 -23.58
CA THR A 318 -14.66 -1.38 -22.82
C THR A 318 -14.61 0.03 -22.26
N TRP A 319 -13.42 0.62 -22.12
CA TRP A 319 -13.23 1.96 -21.55
C TRP A 319 -11.96 2.64 -22.09
N ALA A 320 -12.06 3.94 -22.34
CA ALA A 320 -10.94 4.84 -22.56
C ALA A 320 -11.26 6.24 -21.99
N GLY A 321 -10.24 6.92 -21.46
CA GLY A 321 -10.35 8.21 -20.78
C GLY A 321 -9.09 8.55 -19.98
N ASP A 322 -8.95 9.79 -19.53
CA ASP A 322 -7.81 10.24 -18.68
C ASP A 322 -6.42 9.85 -19.25
N GLY A 323 -6.28 9.97 -20.58
CA GLY A 323 -5.07 9.60 -21.32
C GLY A 323 -4.73 8.11 -21.30
N ARG A 324 -5.70 7.22 -21.04
CA ARG A 324 -5.55 5.75 -21.01
C ARG A 324 -6.72 5.04 -21.71
N GLY A 325 -6.60 3.72 -21.86
CA GLY A 325 -7.73 2.84 -22.14
C GLY A 325 -7.41 1.37 -21.87
N LEU A 326 -8.47 0.56 -21.76
CA LEU A 326 -8.45 -0.81 -21.26
C LEU A 326 -8.99 -1.79 -22.31
N VAL A 327 -8.15 -2.74 -22.72
CA VAL A 327 -8.47 -3.72 -23.77
C VAL A 327 -8.52 -5.13 -23.20
N PHE A 328 -9.48 -5.92 -23.68
CA PHE A 328 -9.67 -7.33 -23.39
C PHE A 328 -9.41 -8.16 -24.66
N GLN A 329 -8.81 -9.34 -24.51
CA GLN A 329 -8.51 -10.27 -25.60
C GLN A 329 -8.98 -11.69 -25.24
N ARG A 330 -9.49 -12.42 -26.23
CA ARG A 330 -9.78 -13.86 -26.14
C ARG A 330 -9.02 -14.59 -27.24
N LEU A 331 -8.26 -15.62 -26.86
CA LEU A 331 -7.43 -16.41 -27.78
C LEU A 331 -7.97 -17.82 -27.93
N TYR A 332 -8.11 -18.28 -29.17
CA TYR A 332 -8.73 -19.54 -29.55
C TYR A 332 -7.85 -20.37 -30.48
N THR A 333 -7.92 -21.70 -30.39
CA THR A 333 -7.47 -22.56 -31.50
C THR A 333 -8.38 -22.40 -32.72
N ARG A 334 -7.91 -22.80 -33.92
CA ARG A 334 -8.76 -22.94 -35.11
C ARG A 334 -9.97 -23.88 -34.90
N SER A 335 -9.88 -24.83 -33.97
CA SER A 335 -11.00 -25.69 -33.55
C SER A 335 -11.98 -25.03 -32.56
N GLY A 336 -11.84 -23.74 -32.26
CA GLY A 336 -12.74 -22.98 -31.38
C GLY A 336 -12.51 -23.18 -29.88
N THR A 337 -11.43 -23.84 -29.47
CA THR A 337 -11.10 -24.03 -28.05
C THR A 337 -10.52 -22.74 -27.48
N LEU A 338 -11.16 -22.16 -26.46
CA LEU A 338 -10.65 -21.00 -25.73
C LEU A 338 -9.39 -21.41 -24.94
N ILE A 339 -8.24 -20.86 -25.31
CA ILE A 339 -6.93 -21.24 -24.75
C ILE A 339 -6.39 -20.20 -23.77
N ALA A 340 -6.66 -18.92 -24.00
CA ALA A 340 -6.28 -17.84 -23.08
C ALA A 340 -7.25 -16.66 -23.11
N SER A 341 -7.21 -15.83 -22.07
CA SER A 341 -7.86 -14.52 -22.04
C SER A 341 -6.93 -13.49 -21.41
N CYS A 342 -6.79 -12.34 -22.06
CA CYS A 342 -5.82 -11.31 -21.68
C CYS A 342 -6.50 -9.97 -21.39
N VAL A 343 -5.86 -9.14 -20.56
CA VAL A 343 -6.31 -7.79 -20.20
C VAL A 343 -5.09 -6.86 -20.19
N GLN A 344 -5.23 -5.63 -20.73
CA GLN A 344 -4.14 -4.65 -20.81
C GLN A 344 -4.70 -3.22 -20.79
N GLU A 345 -4.32 -2.43 -19.77
CA GLU A 345 -4.39 -0.98 -19.78
C GLU A 345 -3.12 -0.40 -20.41
N GLY A 346 -3.26 0.72 -21.10
CA GLY A 346 -2.13 1.49 -21.59
C GLY A 346 -2.44 2.98 -21.68
N LEU A 347 -1.37 3.78 -21.57
CA LEU A 347 -1.41 5.21 -21.82
C LEU A 347 -1.64 5.44 -23.32
N VAL A 348 -2.63 6.25 -23.68
CA VAL A 348 -2.90 6.73 -25.04
C VAL A 348 -3.15 8.24 -24.95
N ARG A 349 -2.26 9.04 -25.55
CA ARG A 349 -2.36 10.50 -25.62
C ARG A 349 -2.23 10.97 -27.06
N LEU A 350 -3.03 11.96 -27.44
CA LEU A 350 -3.04 12.57 -28.75
C LEU A 350 -1.84 13.50 -28.94
N ARG A 351 -1.55 13.88 -30.19
CA ARG A 351 -0.36 14.67 -30.53
C ARG A 351 -0.47 16.10 -30.06
N LEU A 352 -1.65 16.72 -30.15
CA LEU A 352 -1.87 18.09 -29.69
C LEU A 352 -1.66 18.16 -28.16
N GLU A 353 -2.35 17.29 -27.42
CA GLU A 353 -2.16 17.09 -25.98
C GLU A 353 -0.69 16.81 -25.60
N LYS A 354 -0.01 15.90 -26.33
CA LYS A 354 1.41 15.61 -26.10
C LYS A 354 2.29 16.81 -26.42
N ALA A 355 2.01 17.56 -27.47
CA ALA A 355 2.79 18.75 -27.84
C ALA A 355 2.64 19.79 -26.73
N ILE A 356 1.40 20.14 -26.35
CA ILE A 356 1.06 21.01 -25.23
C ILE A 356 1.80 20.56 -23.96
N PHE A 357 1.63 19.30 -23.53
CA PHE A 357 2.33 18.73 -22.38
C PHE A 357 3.86 18.78 -22.52
N GLN A 358 4.42 18.61 -23.72
CA GLN A 358 5.87 18.68 -23.94
C GLN A 358 6.43 20.10 -23.96
N VAL A 359 5.70 21.11 -24.46
CA VAL A 359 6.12 22.52 -24.33
C VAL A 359 5.83 23.06 -22.93
N GLU A 360 4.78 22.62 -22.23
CA GLU A 360 4.62 22.85 -20.78
C GLU A 360 5.82 22.31 -19.99
N GLU A 361 6.17 21.03 -20.17
CA GLU A 361 7.34 20.43 -19.52
C GLU A 361 8.65 21.09 -19.94
N ALA A 362 8.80 21.52 -21.20
CA ALA A 362 9.97 22.25 -21.65
C ALA A 362 10.05 23.68 -21.08
N ILE A 363 8.93 24.38 -20.91
CA ILE A 363 8.84 25.70 -20.26
C ILE A 363 9.18 25.57 -18.77
N LYS A 364 8.60 24.57 -18.07
CA LYS A 364 8.94 24.24 -16.67
C LYS A 364 10.45 23.97 -16.54
N LYS A 365 11.01 23.15 -17.43
CA LYS A 365 12.41 22.70 -17.36
C LYS A 365 13.43 23.77 -17.76
N ARG A 366 13.15 24.60 -18.78
CA ARG A 366 14.08 25.65 -19.25
C ARG A 366 14.14 26.90 -18.37
N ARG A 367 13.21 27.08 -17.43
CA ARG A 367 13.28 28.18 -16.45
C ARG A 367 14.40 28.03 -15.39
N SER A 368 15.17 26.94 -15.45
CA SER A 368 16.36 26.72 -14.60
C SER A 368 17.69 27.16 -15.24
N ASP A 369 17.71 27.50 -16.53
CA ASP A 369 18.91 27.93 -17.26
C ASP A 369 18.89 29.45 -17.57
N ALA A 370 20.08 30.06 -17.63
CA ALA A 370 20.30 31.51 -17.63
C ALA A 370 20.01 32.23 -18.99
N PRO A 371 20.10 33.58 -19.09
CA PRO A 371 19.02 34.41 -19.66
C PRO A 371 18.99 34.58 -21.20
N SER A 372 19.64 33.72 -21.99
CA SER A 372 19.95 34.04 -23.41
C SER A 372 18.78 33.98 -24.41
N HIS A 373 17.62 33.40 -24.06
CA HIS A 373 16.54 33.08 -25.03
C HIS A 373 15.11 33.42 -24.56
N ARG A 374 14.90 34.61 -23.97
CA ARG A 374 13.58 35.10 -23.51
C ARG A 374 12.50 35.06 -24.60
N SER A 375 12.82 35.53 -25.81
CA SER A 375 11.88 35.55 -26.95
C SER A 375 11.44 34.15 -27.41
N THR A 376 12.29 33.13 -27.26
CA THR A 376 11.93 31.75 -27.61
C THR A 376 10.92 31.15 -26.64
N LEU A 377 10.96 31.55 -25.36
CA LEU A 377 9.92 31.17 -24.39
C LEU A 377 8.59 31.86 -24.69
N GLU A 378 8.61 33.17 -24.97
CA GLU A 378 7.40 33.94 -25.35
C GLU A 378 6.76 33.40 -26.64
N GLN A 379 7.57 33.01 -27.62
CA GLN A 379 7.10 32.41 -28.88
C GLN A 379 6.53 31.00 -28.69
N LEU A 380 7.14 30.16 -27.85
CA LEU A 380 6.58 28.85 -27.46
C LEU A 380 5.27 28.99 -26.68
N GLN A 381 5.14 30.05 -25.87
CA GLN A 381 3.96 30.24 -25.03
C GLN A 381 2.77 30.84 -25.80
N ARG A 382 3.00 31.60 -26.88
CA ARG A 382 1.94 31.93 -27.86
C ARG A 382 1.43 30.70 -28.61
N LEU A 383 2.34 29.88 -29.12
CA LEU A 383 2.00 28.63 -29.82
C LEU A 383 1.22 27.64 -28.94
N LEU A 384 1.33 27.72 -27.60
CA LEU A 384 0.53 26.92 -26.68
C LEU A 384 -0.93 27.38 -26.66
N ASN A 385 -1.17 28.69 -26.58
CA ASN A 385 -2.52 29.27 -26.58
C ASN A 385 -3.20 29.07 -27.94
N GLU A 386 -2.49 29.36 -29.04
CA GLU A 386 -2.96 29.14 -30.41
C GLU A 386 -3.34 27.67 -30.67
N ALA A 387 -2.69 26.72 -29.98
CA ALA A 387 -2.98 25.29 -30.04
C ALA A 387 -4.18 24.84 -29.19
N GLN A 388 -4.67 25.67 -28.26
CA GLN A 388 -5.83 25.37 -27.42
C GLN A 388 -7.15 25.87 -28.01
N ASP A 389 -7.11 26.87 -28.91
CA ASP A 389 -8.30 27.45 -29.55
C ASP A 389 -8.77 26.72 -30.83
N GLU A 390 -8.00 25.77 -31.40
CA GLU A 390 -8.39 25.08 -32.66
C GLU A 390 -9.46 23.97 -32.50
N ASP A 391 -9.76 23.50 -31.29
CA ASP A 391 -10.57 22.27 -31.06
C ASP A 391 -12.10 22.54 -31.08
N GLY A 392 -12.59 23.06 -32.20
CA GLY A 392 -13.96 23.51 -32.38
C GLY A 392 -14.99 22.39 -32.58
N THR A 393 -15.67 21.98 -31.49
CA THR A 393 -17.02 21.38 -31.58
C THR A 393 -18.12 22.45 -31.44
N PRO A 394 -19.25 22.34 -32.14
CA PRO A 394 -20.17 23.46 -32.32
C PRO A 394 -21.09 23.70 -31.12
N SER A 395 -20.89 24.81 -30.41
CA SER A 395 -21.92 25.40 -29.56
C SER A 395 -23.11 25.86 -30.41
N VAL A 396 -24.32 25.40 -30.10
CA VAL A 396 -25.55 25.88 -30.76
C VAL A 396 -25.76 27.37 -30.45
N GLN A 397 -25.79 28.22 -31.47
CA GLN A 397 -26.08 29.66 -31.31
C GLN A 397 -27.55 30.00 -31.57
N THR A 398 -28.13 30.71 -30.60
CA THR A 398 -29.22 31.70 -30.79
C THR A 398 -28.73 33.04 -30.19
N PRO A 399 -29.05 34.19 -30.82
CA PRO A 399 -28.06 34.71 -31.76
C PRO A 399 -27.73 36.21 -31.70
N ARG A 400 -26.45 36.53 -32.03
CA ARG A 400 -25.95 37.78 -32.67
C ARG A 400 -26.04 39.08 -31.82
N LEU A 401 -25.21 40.12 -32.01
CA LEU A 401 -24.80 40.77 -33.27
C LEU A 401 -23.38 41.40 -33.25
N ASN A 402 -22.70 41.26 -34.39
CA ASN A 402 -21.77 42.16 -35.08
C ASN A 402 -20.61 42.86 -34.32
N ASN A 403 -19.38 42.49 -34.72
CA ASN A 403 -18.46 43.26 -35.59
C ASN A 403 -18.50 44.82 -35.50
N ALA A 404 -17.37 45.54 -35.58
CA ALA A 404 -16.38 45.32 -36.64
C ALA A 404 -14.93 45.84 -36.36
N ASN A 405 -13.97 44.99 -36.74
CA ASN A 405 -12.85 45.27 -37.65
C ASN A 405 -11.67 46.21 -37.26
N ASP A 406 -10.50 45.56 -37.14
CA ASP A 406 -9.38 45.62 -38.12
C ASP A 406 -8.07 46.42 -37.87
N ALA A 407 -6.97 45.65 -38.04
CA ALA A 407 -5.88 45.86 -38.99
C ALA A 407 -4.47 46.36 -38.56
N PHE A 408 -3.57 45.37 -38.44
CA PHE A 408 -2.34 45.16 -39.24
C PHE A 408 -1.00 45.90 -38.99
N SER A 409 0.05 45.09 -39.26
CA SER A 409 1.41 45.40 -39.78
C SER A 409 2.45 46.15 -38.93
N SER A 410 3.48 45.39 -38.53
CA SER A 410 4.92 45.49 -38.93
C SER A 410 5.33 46.63 -39.90
N ASP A 411 6.59 47.11 -39.97
CA ASP A 411 7.87 46.47 -39.59
C ASP A 411 8.92 47.50 -39.05
N PRO A 412 10.27 47.49 -39.28
CA PRO A 412 11.22 47.81 -38.20
C PRO A 412 12.05 49.10 -38.37
N GLY A 413 12.74 49.53 -37.31
CA GLY A 413 13.65 50.68 -37.29
C GLY A 413 14.89 50.44 -36.43
N ASP A 414 16.08 50.59 -37.04
CA ASP A 414 17.39 50.27 -36.46
C ASP A 414 18.02 51.45 -35.67
N MET A 415 19.19 51.20 -35.05
CA MET A 415 20.22 52.15 -34.57
C MET A 415 20.21 52.63 -33.10
N LYS A 416 20.90 51.81 -32.28
CA LYS A 416 22.15 52.12 -31.52
C LYS A 416 22.25 53.28 -30.48
N PRO A 417 23.20 53.17 -29.52
CA PRO A 417 23.34 54.08 -28.36
C PRO A 417 24.49 55.11 -28.59
N PRO A 418 24.91 55.94 -27.60
CA PRO A 418 25.80 55.47 -26.51
C PRO A 418 25.75 56.25 -25.16
N ALA A 419 26.66 55.82 -24.26
CA ALA A 419 27.47 56.67 -23.35
C ALA A 419 26.97 57.08 -21.94
N THR A 420 27.43 56.31 -20.94
CA THR A 420 28.22 56.75 -19.74
C THR A 420 27.79 57.95 -18.89
N LEU A 421 27.79 57.76 -17.56
CA LEU A 421 28.92 58.22 -16.71
C LEU A 421 28.89 57.55 -15.30
N GLN A 422 29.95 57.79 -14.50
CA GLN A 422 30.20 57.18 -13.18
C GLN A 422 29.70 58.08 -12.02
N HIS A 423 29.36 57.54 -10.84
CA HIS A 423 30.19 57.68 -9.63
C HIS A 423 29.70 57.00 -8.32
N SER A 424 30.66 56.38 -7.61
CA SER A 424 30.85 56.17 -6.15
C SER A 424 29.70 56.16 -5.12
N GLU A 425 29.46 54.96 -4.56
CA GLU A 425 29.64 54.53 -3.14
C GLU A 425 29.02 55.24 -1.91
N ARG A 426 28.73 54.40 -0.89
CA ARG A 426 28.35 54.63 0.52
C ARG A 426 26.88 54.99 0.81
N ASP A 427 26.22 54.42 1.82
CA ASP A 427 26.51 53.26 2.70
C ASP A 427 25.17 52.71 3.24
N HIS A 428 25.06 51.38 3.47
CA HIS A 428 24.38 50.71 4.60
C HIS A 428 24.01 49.23 4.33
N ALA A 429 23.95 48.44 5.41
CA ALA A 429 23.31 47.12 5.57
C ALA A 429 23.60 46.04 4.48
N GLY A 430 24.53 45.13 4.77
CA GLY A 430 24.82 43.99 3.90
C GLY A 430 23.71 42.93 3.90
N GLY A 431 22.95 42.86 2.80
CA GLY A 431 22.17 41.66 2.46
C GLY A 431 23.09 40.55 1.94
N SER A 432 22.92 39.31 2.44
CA SER A 432 23.72 38.17 1.99
C SER A 432 23.30 37.70 0.61
N SER A 433 24.24 37.63 -0.34
CA SER A 433 23.98 37.34 -1.74
C SER A 433 23.94 35.83 -2.04
N ASP A 434 22.97 35.11 -1.49
CA ASP A 434 22.89 33.63 -1.55
C ASP A 434 21.64 33.04 -2.26
N ASP A 435 20.75 33.90 -2.80
CA ASP A 435 19.51 33.47 -3.48
C ASP A 435 19.70 32.64 -4.77
N GLN A 436 20.93 32.43 -5.24
CA GLN A 436 21.22 31.81 -6.54
C GLN A 436 21.35 30.27 -6.54
N LEU A 437 21.05 29.60 -5.41
CA LEU A 437 21.02 28.13 -5.32
C LEU A 437 19.69 27.56 -4.75
N ALA A 438 18.59 28.33 -4.81
CA ALA A 438 17.30 28.08 -4.13
C ALA A 438 16.44 26.87 -4.64
N VAL A 439 17.07 25.81 -5.16
CA VAL A 439 16.41 24.52 -5.48
C VAL A 439 16.36 23.58 -4.25
N GLU A 440 17.18 23.83 -3.23
CA GLU A 440 17.43 22.89 -2.11
C GLU A 440 16.23 22.60 -1.20
N ASP A 441 15.20 23.46 -1.18
CA ASP A 441 14.05 23.36 -0.26
C ASP A 441 12.72 23.01 -0.99
N VAL A 442 12.78 22.23 -2.06
CA VAL A 442 11.61 21.85 -2.86
C VAL A 442 11.20 20.40 -2.56
N GLU A 443 10.17 20.23 -1.72
CA GLU A 443 9.77 18.91 -1.20
C GLU A 443 9.04 18.04 -2.24
N ASN A 444 8.40 18.64 -3.25
CA ASN A 444 7.73 17.92 -4.33
C ASN A 444 7.58 18.76 -5.63
N PRO A 445 7.25 18.14 -6.78
CA PRO A 445 7.12 18.84 -8.06
C PRO A 445 6.03 19.92 -8.11
N LEU A 446 4.99 19.87 -7.27
CA LEU A 446 3.95 20.90 -7.23
C LEU A 446 4.45 22.16 -6.50
N GLN A 447 5.25 22.00 -5.44
CA GLN A 447 5.93 23.13 -4.79
C GLN A 447 6.96 23.80 -5.71
N LEU A 448 7.58 23.05 -6.63
CA LEU A 448 8.43 23.65 -7.68
C LEU A 448 7.63 24.59 -8.57
N LEU A 449 6.42 24.18 -8.97
CA LEU A 449 5.50 24.99 -9.78
C LEU A 449 4.97 26.20 -9.00
N ALA A 450 4.77 26.06 -7.69
CA ALA A 450 4.39 27.16 -6.79
C ALA A 450 5.44 28.26 -6.74
N ARG A 451 6.69 27.92 -6.40
CA ARG A 451 7.79 28.89 -6.40
C ARG A 451 8.00 29.50 -7.80
N ALA A 452 7.80 28.73 -8.87
CA ALA A 452 7.80 29.22 -10.26
C ALA A 452 6.54 30.02 -10.68
N SER A 453 5.60 30.25 -9.74
CA SER A 453 4.52 31.22 -9.81
C SER A 453 4.90 32.48 -9.02
N ASP A 454 5.30 32.32 -7.75
CA ASP A 454 5.66 33.41 -6.83
C ASP A 454 6.80 34.28 -7.36
N LEU A 455 7.81 33.67 -8.00
CA LEU A 455 8.94 34.34 -8.67
C LEU A 455 8.53 35.21 -9.88
N ARG A 456 7.24 35.28 -10.22
CA ARG A 456 6.70 36.23 -11.24
C ARG A 456 5.99 37.43 -10.61
N ILE A 457 5.85 37.46 -9.28
CA ILE A 457 5.10 38.47 -8.53
C ILE A 457 6.04 39.38 -7.71
N THR A 458 7.19 38.86 -7.28
CA THR A 458 8.21 39.59 -6.51
C THR A 458 9.02 40.56 -7.38
N SER A 459 8.38 41.66 -7.79
CA SER A 459 9.03 42.87 -8.31
C SER A 459 8.66 44.09 -7.45
N PRO A 460 9.17 44.21 -6.21
CA PRO A 460 8.90 45.35 -5.36
C PRO A 460 9.63 46.61 -5.87
N HIS A 461 8.87 47.64 -6.25
CA HIS A 461 9.06 49.06 -5.90
C HIS A 461 8.08 49.95 -6.69
N THR A 462 7.88 51.19 -6.21
CA THR A 462 7.03 52.25 -6.80
C THR A 462 5.56 51.91 -7.05
N LEU A 463 4.72 51.99 -6.00
CA LEU A 463 3.31 52.40 -6.16
C LEU A 463 2.69 53.08 -4.92
N ASP A 464 3.51 53.69 -4.06
CA ASP A 464 3.05 54.80 -3.19
C ASP A 464 3.15 56.12 -3.96
N ASN A 465 2.18 57.01 -3.75
CA ASN A 465 2.00 58.32 -4.40
C ASN A 465 1.69 58.29 -5.91
N ALA A 466 0.42 58.06 -6.26
CA ALA A 466 -0.20 58.60 -7.47
C ALA A 466 -1.60 59.16 -7.15
N ILE A 467 -1.93 60.34 -7.70
CA ILE A 467 -3.13 61.11 -7.33
C ILE A 467 -4.39 60.60 -8.03
N SER A 468 -5.52 60.68 -7.32
CA SER A 468 -6.85 60.27 -7.78
C SER A 468 -7.24 60.82 -9.15
N THR A 469 -7.46 59.94 -10.13
CA THR A 469 -8.05 60.27 -11.43
C THR A 469 -9.28 59.38 -11.66
N PRO A 470 -10.52 59.92 -11.71
CA PRO A 470 -11.73 59.11 -11.80
C PRO A 470 -12.00 58.68 -13.25
N GLY A 471 -11.37 57.59 -13.71
CA GLY A 471 -11.41 57.24 -15.12
C GLY A 471 -10.88 55.87 -15.56
N SER A 472 -11.00 54.81 -14.74
CA SER A 472 -10.72 53.44 -15.21
C SER A 472 -11.67 52.41 -14.59
N LYS A 473 -12.33 51.62 -15.44
CA LYS A 473 -13.02 50.39 -15.05
C LYS A 473 -12.04 49.24 -15.22
N ILE A 474 -11.46 48.77 -14.12
CA ILE A 474 -10.61 47.57 -14.12
C ILE A 474 -11.50 46.34 -14.43
N ASN A 475 -11.12 45.56 -15.45
CA ASN A 475 -11.81 44.31 -15.78
C ASN A 475 -11.49 43.26 -14.72
N GLY A 476 -12.44 42.97 -13.82
CA GLY A 476 -12.28 41.99 -12.73
C GLY A 476 -12.11 40.52 -13.15
N SER A 477 -11.98 40.22 -14.45
CA SER A 477 -11.84 38.85 -14.97
C SER A 477 -10.41 38.33 -14.86
N GLU A 478 -9.43 39.07 -15.39
CA GLU A 478 -8.02 38.63 -15.40
C GLU A 478 -7.43 38.56 -13.99
N HIS A 479 -7.85 39.47 -13.10
CA HIS A 479 -7.44 39.46 -11.70
C HIS A 479 -7.97 38.24 -10.94
N SER A 480 -9.17 37.74 -11.27
CA SER A 480 -9.69 36.48 -10.71
C SER A 480 -8.81 35.32 -11.16
N ALA A 481 -8.67 35.10 -12.47
CA ALA A 481 -7.90 33.96 -12.99
C ALA A 481 -6.45 33.94 -12.48
N PHE A 482 -5.83 35.11 -12.26
CA PHE A 482 -4.51 35.23 -11.66
C PHE A 482 -4.49 34.83 -10.17
N LEU A 483 -5.47 35.29 -9.38
CA LEU A 483 -5.65 34.90 -7.99
C LEU A 483 -5.97 33.41 -7.85
N ASP A 484 -6.81 32.86 -8.72
CA ASP A 484 -7.22 31.45 -8.75
C ASP A 484 -6.00 30.52 -9.01
N VAL A 485 -5.16 30.87 -10.00
CA VAL A 485 -3.92 30.14 -10.30
C VAL A 485 -2.90 30.25 -9.16
N HIS A 486 -2.73 31.45 -8.58
CA HIS A 486 -1.86 31.64 -7.42
C HIS A 486 -2.34 30.81 -6.21
N GLN A 487 -3.64 30.88 -5.88
CA GLN A 487 -4.23 30.13 -4.78
C GLN A 487 -4.16 28.60 -4.96
N PHE A 488 -4.24 28.11 -6.20
CA PHE A 488 -4.09 26.67 -6.48
C PHE A 488 -2.69 26.13 -6.13
N PHE A 489 -1.64 26.94 -6.34
CA PHE A 489 -0.26 26.51 -6.10
C PHE A 489 0.31 26.89 -4.73
N LEU A 490 -0.27 27.85 -4.00
CA LEU A 490 0.22 28.27 -2.69
C LEU A 490 0.49 27.08 -1.73
N PRO A 491 1.53 27.15 -0.87
CA PRO A 491 1.82 26.11 0.12
C PRO A 491 0.58 25.73 0.95
N MET A 492 0.32 24.44 1.11
CA MET A 492 -0.97 23.98 1.65
C MET A 492 -1.17 24.46 3.10
N LYS A 493 -2.14 25.36 3.29
CA LYS A 493 -2.67 25.72 4.61
C LYS A 493 -3.76 24.76 5.07
N ALA A 494 -3.87 24.60 6.39
CA ALA A 494 -4.92 23.85 7.05
C ALA A 494 -6.31 24.45 6.72
N LYS A 495 -7.24 23.59 6.31
CA LYS A 495 -8.63 23.94 6.02
C LYS A 495 -9.49 23.38 7.14
N LEU A 496 -9.75 24.20 8.16
CA LEU A 496 -10.46 23.78 9.36
C LEU A 496 -11.92 23.43 9.06
N ASP A 497 -12.45 22.41 9.75
CA ASP A 497 -13.86 21.99 9.67
C ASP A 497 -14.76 22.90 10.54
N GLN A 498 -14.81 24.18 10.17
CA GLN A 498 -15.66 25.19 10.82
C GLN A 498 -16.75 25.67 9.87
N GLY A 499 -17.93 25.93 10.43
CA GLY A 499 -19.09 26.40 9.67
C GLY A 499 -20.41 26.20 10.42
N GLN A 500 -21.45 26.90 9.96
CA GLN A 500 -22.79 26.80 10.53
C GLN A 500 -23.29 25.35 10.49
N GLY A 501 -23.64 24.82 11.67
CA GLY A 501 -24.13 23.45 11.82
C GLY A 501 -23.06 22.42 12.22
N TYR A 502 -21.80 22.80 12.38
CA TYR A 502 -20.72 21.85 12.75
C TYR A 502 -20.40 21.81 14.24
N ASP A 503 -20.41 22.94 14.95
CA ASP A 503 -20.08 22.97 16.38
C ASP A 503 -21.25 22.41 17.23
N PRO A 504 -21.04 21.31 18.00
CA PRO A 504 -22.08 20.70 18.83
C PRO A 504 -22.64 21.61 19.93
N ILE A 505 -21.96 22.70 20.31
CA ILE A 505 -22.52 23.71 21.23
C ILE A 505 -23.52 24.61 20.48
N GLU A 506 -23.15 25.14 19.31
CA GLU A 506 -24.01 26.05 18.53
C GLU A 506 -25.32 25.39 18.07
N ILE A 507 -25.28 24.11 17.70
CA ILE A 507 -26.48 23.34 17.35
C ILE A 507 -27.22 22.77 18.57
N GLY A 508 -26.83 23.12 19.79
CA GLY A 508 -27.53 22.73 21.02
C GLY A 508 -27.48 21.24 21.35
N LEU A 509 -26.47 20.49 20.88
CA LEU A 509 -26.30 19.10 21.30
C LEU A 509 -25.78 18.99 22.74
N VAL A 510 -24.92 19.92 23.16
CA VAL A 510 -24.25 19.93 24.46
C VAL A 510 -24.06 21.36 24.94
N THR A 511 -24.18 21.62 26.24
CA THR A 511 -23.84 22.93 26.82
C THR A 511 -22.33 23.07 27.01
N GLU A 512 -21.83 24.32 27.11
CA GLU A 512 -20.41 24.57 27.36
C GLU A 512 -19.93 23.97 28.70
N GLY A 513 -20.79 23.99 29.74
CA GLY A 513 -20.50 23.38 31.04
C GLY A 513 -20.36 21.86 30.99
N GLU A 514 -21.25 21.17 30.28
CA GLU A 514 -21.13 19.74 30.01
C GLU A 514 -19.87 19.45 29.18
N ALA A 515 -19.62 20.21 28.11
CA ALA A 515 -18.47 20.02 27.24
C ALA A 515 -17.14 20.19 27.99
N LYS A 516 -17.04 21.19 28.87
CA LYS A 516 -15.87 21.41 29.74
C LYS A 516 -15.65 20.26 30.70
N THR A 517 -16.73 19.72 31.28
CA THR A 517 -16.69 18.59 32.21
C THR A 517 -16.25 17.29 31.52
N LEU A 518 -16.81 17.02 30.33
CA LEU A 518 -16.45 15.87 29.50
C LEU A 518 -14.98 15.95 29.05
N LEU A 519 -14.52 17.08 28.52
CA LEU A 519 -13.14 17.24 28.06
C LEU A 519 -12.13 17.10 29.22
N ALA A 520 -12.45 17.61 30.41
CA ALA A 520 -11.64 17.41 31.61
C ALA A 520 -11.57 15.91 32.00
N TYR A 521 -12.71 15.19 31.97
CA TYR A 521 -12.73 13.75 32.23
C TYR A 521 -11.92 12.96 31.18
N PHE A 522 -11.98 13.35 29.90
CA PHE A 522 -11.19 12.73 28.84
C PHE A 522 -9.69 12.77 29.18
N HIS A 523 -9.16 13.97 29.44
CA HIS A 523 -7.74 14.15 29.73
C HIS A 523 -7.32 13.43 31.02
N GLN A 524 -8.16 13.43 32.05
CA GLN A 524 -7.86 12.80 33.34
C GLN A 524 -7.98 11.26 33.35
N LYS A 525 -8.87 10.66 32.53
CA LYS A 525 -9.26 9.25 32.67
C LYS A 525 -9.15 8.41 31.38
N LEU A 526 -9.10 9.04 30.20
CA LEU A 526 -9.16 8.35 28.91
C LEU A 526 -7.90 8.56 28.05
N ALA A 527 -7.27 9.74 28.13
CA ALA A 527 -6.11 10.12 27.33
C ALA A 527 -4.87 9.22 27.51
N HIS A 528 -4.76 8.48 28.63
CA HIS A 528 -3.64 7.57 28.91
C HIS A 528 -3.51 6.38 27.92
N THR A 529 -4.47 6.18 27.01
CA THR A 529 -4.33 5.28 25.86
C THR A 529 -4.47 6.00 24.51
N ARG A 530 -4.69 7.32 24.49
CA ARG A 530 -4.99 8.14 23.30
C ARG A 530 -3.94 9.24 23.13
N TRP A 531 -2.73 8.78 22.82
CA TRP A 531 -1.58 9.65 22.54
C TRP A 531 -1.79 10.52 21.30
N GLY A 532 -1.02 11.60 21.19
CA GLY A 532 -1.19 12.66 20.20
C GLY A 532 -1.71 13.97 20.81
N LEU A 533 -2.55 13.86 21.84
CA LEU A 533 -3.13 14.98 22.58
C LEU A 533 -2.15 15.53 23.64
N ASP A 534 -2.41 16.77 24.07
CA ASP A 534 -1.66 17.54 25.06
C ASP A 534 -2.67 18.45 25.77
N PRO A 535 -2.92 18.31 27.10
CA PRO A 535 -4.02 18.98 27.78
C PRO A 535 -3.84 20.50 27.94
N VAL A 536 -2.63 21.04 27.75
CA VAL A 536 -2.36 22.49 27.78
C VAL A 536 -2.63 23.13 26.42
N VAL A 537 -2.42 22.39 25.32
CA VAL A 537 -2.77 22.85 23.97
C VAL A 537 -4.24 22.57 23.68
N HIS A 538 -4.73 21.36 23.95
CA HIS A 538 -6.06 20.86 23.59
C HIS A 538 -7.10 21.20 24.67
N THR A 539 -7.22 22.50 24.95
CA THR A 539 -8.26 23.09 25.80
C THR A 539 -9.61 23.11 25.08
N LEU A 540 -10.71 23.42 25.78
CA LEU A 540 -12.04 23.53 25.15
C LEU A 540 -12.03 24.57 24.04
N GLU A 541 -11.54 25.78 24.33
CA GLU A 541 -11.45 26.89 23.39
C GLU A 541 -10.58 26.55 22.18
N PHE A 542 -9.38 26.01 22.40
CA PHE A 542 -8.48 25.65 21.31
C PHE A 542 -9.07 24.55 20.42
N VAL A 543 -9.54 23.44 20.98
CA VAL A 543 -10.08 22.33 20.18
C VAL A 543 -11.34 22.77 19.43
N ARG A 544 -12.24 23.53 20.08
CA ARG A 544 -13.45 24.08 19.46
C ARG A 544 -13.11 25.02 18.29
N ASN A 545 -12.12 25.91 18.45
CA ASN A 545 -11.68 26.81 17.39
C ASN A 545 -10.92 26.09 16.26
N ARG A 546 -10.36 24.90 16.50
CA ARG A 546 -9.49 24.19 15.56
C ARG A 546 -10.11 23.02 14.80
N SER A 547 -11.06 22.29 15.41
CA SER A 547 -11.84 21.25 14.71
C SER A 547 -13.11 20.86 15.47
N SER A 548 -14.26 21.07 14.83
CA SER A 548 -15.57 20.59 15.32
C SER A 548 -15.62 19.06 15.41
N PHE A 549 -14.93 18.35 14.51
CA PHE A 549 -14.84 16.90 14.45
C PHE A 549 -13.98 16.33 15.58
N LEU A 550 -12.82 16.94 15.90
CA LEU A 550 -12.06 16.54 17.11
C LEU A 550 -12.87 16.84 18.37
N PHE A 551 -13.44 18.04 18.47
CA PHE A 551 -14.24 18.44 19.63
C PHE A 551 -15.38 17.45 19.89
N THR A 552 -16.22 17.20 18.88
CA THR A 552 -17.31 16.22 18.95
C THR A 552 -16.81 14.82 19.24
N THR A 553 -15.67 14.39 18.68
CA THR A 553 -15.07 13.07 18.95
C THR A 553 -14.69 12.90 20.43
N LEU A 554 -14.01 13.87 21.04
CA LEU A 554 -13.61 13.82 22.45
C LEU A 554 -14.83 13.78 23.38
N LEU A 555 -15.86 14.59 23.09
CA LEU A 555 -17.10 14.61 23.87
C LEU A 555 -17.90 13.31 23.70
N ALA A 556 -18.07 12.82 22.46
CA ALA A 556 -18.82 11.61 22.14
C ALA A 556 -18.26 10.37 22.85
N PHE A 557 -16.95 10.13 22.73
CA PHE A 557 -16.33 8.97 23.39
C PHE A 557 -16.27 9.11 24.91
N THR A 558 -16.20 10.33 25.45
CA THR A 558 -16.34 10.51 26.91
C THR A 558 -17.74 10.14 27.40
N ALA A 559 -18.78 10.58 26.70
CA ALA A 559 -20.17 10.27 27.05
C ALA A 559 -20.51 8.76 26.93
N VAL A 560 -19.71 7.99 26.20
CA VAL A 560 -19.77 6.51 26.15
C VAL A 560 -19.25 5.85 27.44
N PHE A 561 -18.39 6.52 28.22
CA PHE A 561 -17.83 5.99 29.47
C PHE A 561 -18.57 6.44 30.75
N LEU A 562 -19.44 7.45 30.67
CA LEU A 562 -20.20 7.97 31.82
C LEU A 562 -21.63 7.40 31.82
N PRO A 563 -22.13 6.83 32.94
CA PRO A 563 -23.44 6.15 32.98
C PRO A 563 -24.64 7.02 32.60
N GLU A 564 -24.67 8.27 33.04
CA GLU A 564 -25.83 9.16 32.93
C GLU A 564 -26.00 9.78 31.53
N THR A 565 -24.96 9.73 30.70
CA THR A 565 -24.90 10.47 29.42
C THR A 565 -25.31 9.65 28.19
N ALA A 566 -26.06 8.55 28.35
CA ALA A 566 -26.42 7.63 27.25
C ALA A 566 -27.11 8.33 26.06
N SER A 567 -28.05 9.24 26.33
CA SER A 567 -28.76 10.02 25.30
C SER A 567 -27.88 11.08 24.63
N LEU A 568 -26.96 11.68 25.38
CA LEU A 568 -25.95 12.62 24.87
C LEU A 568 -24.93 11.89 23.98
N ALA A 569 -24.42 10.74 24.42
CA ALA A 569 -23.51 9.88 23.67
C ALA A 569 -24.10 9.49 22.31
N LYS A 570 -25.37 9.03 22.27
CA LYS A 570 -26.05 8.67 21.02
C LYS A 570 -26.12 9.86 20.05
N ARG A 571 -26.49 11.06 20.52
CA ARG A 571 -26.57 12.27 19.69
C ARG A 571 -25.18 12.69 19.17
N LEU A 572 -24.18 12.75 20.06
CA LEU A 572 -22.82 13.15 19.70
C LEU A 572 -22.15 12.14 18.75
N LEU A 573 -22.40 10.82 18.88
CA LEU A 573 -21.89 9.82 17.94
C LEU A 573 -22.49 9.92 16.53
N ILE A 574 -23.78 10.27 16.42
CA ILE A 574 -24.43 10.55 15.13
C ILE A 574 -23.80 11.81 14.50
N HIS A 575 -23.65 12.89 15.27
CA HIS A 575 -23.02 14.13 14.79
C HIS A 575 -21.56 13.93 14.40
N ARG A 576 -20.80 13.15 15.20
CA ARG A 576 -19.42 12.74 14.90
C ARG A 576 -19.32 12.04 13.53
N ARG A 577 -20.26 11.15 13.21
CA ARG A 577 -20.30 10.46 11.91
C ARG A 577 -20.55 11.46 10.77
N TYR A 578 -21.55 12.33 10.91
CA TYR A 578 -21.82 13.39 9.94
C TYR A 578 -20.59 14.28 9.69
N LEU A 579 -19.88 14.69 10.75
CA LEU A 579 -18.66 15.48 10.64
C LEU A 579 -17.52 14.72 9.93
N ALA A 580 -17.33 13.43 10.20
CA ALA A 580 -16.35 12.59 9.47
C ALA A 580 -16.65 12.55 7.96
N GLU A 581 -17.93 12.40 7.60
CA GLU A 581 -18.40 12.43 6.21
C GLU A 581 -18.19 13.83 5.58
N GLN A 582 -18.45 14.92 6.30
CA GLN A 582 -18.16 16.28 5.83
C GLN A 582 -16.66 16.54 5.65
N VAL A 583 -15.80 16.06 6.55
CA VAL A 583 -14.33 16.19 6.43
C VAL A 583 -13.83 15.59 5.12
N ILE A 584 -14.29 14.39 4.76
CA ILE A 584 -13.92 13.72 3.52
C ILE A 584 -14.50 14.48 2.30
N VAL A 585 -15.80 14.78 2.29
CA VAL A 585 -16.48 15.41 1.15
C VAL A 585 -16.01 16.85 0.88
N LYS A 586 -15.79 17.65 1.92
CA LYS A 586 -15.33 19.04 1.82
C LYS A 586 -13.81 19.18 1.79
N LYS A 587 -13.06 18.08 1.95
CA LYS A 587 -11.59 18.02 2.04
C LYS A 587 -11.04 18.95 3.15
N TYR A 588 -11.62 18.86 4.35
CA TYR A 588 -11.08 19.56 5.52
C TYR A 588 -9.80 18.85 6.01
N ARG A 589 -8.81 19.64 6.45
CA ARG A 589 -7.45 19.19 6.79
C ARG A 589 -6.88 20.03 7.93
N SER A 590 -6.56 19.41 9.05
CA SER A 590 -5.81 20.02 10.17
C SER A 590 -5.17 18.93 11.02
N VAL A 591 -4.18 19.29 11.85
CA VAL A 591 -3.57 18.38 12.84
C VAL A 591 -4.64 17.81 13.79
N GLU A 592 -5.64 18.62 14.13
CA GLU A 592 -6.77 18.23 14.95
C GLU A 592 -7.69 17.21 14.24
N ILE A 593 -7.89 17.31 12.92
CA ILE A 593 -8.66 16.32 12.14
C ILE A 593 -7.93 14.96 12.09
N VAL A 594 -6.60 14.95 11.97
CA VAL A 594 -5.79 13.71 12.05
C VAL A 594 -6.03 13.03 13.40
N LEU A 595 -5.96 13.80 14.49
CA LEU A 595 -6.30 13.33 15.84
C LEU A 595 -7.73 12.81 15.96
N ALA A 596 -8.72 13.43 15.33
CA ALA A 596 -10.11 13.02 15.40
C ALA A 596 -10.32 11.61 14.79
N PHE A 597 -9.72 11.32 13.65
CA PHE A 597 -9.70 9.97 13.08
C PHE A 597 -8.95 8.97 13.98
N MET A 598 -7.77 9.33 14.50
CA MET A 598 -6.95 8.49 15.37
C MET A 598 -7.63 8.12 16.69
N VAL A 599 -8.26 9.08 17.37
CA VAL A 599 -8.98 8.86 18.65
C VAL A 599 -10.24 8.01 18.45
N SER A 600 -10.80 8.00 17.23
CA SER A 600 -12.01 7.24 16.92
C SER A 600 -11.78 5.73 16.75
N ILE A 601 -10.67 5.34 16.11
CA ILE A 601 -10.34 3.92 15.81
C ILE A 601 -10.41 2.99 17.04
N PRO A 602 -9.80 3.31 18.20
CA PRO A 602 -9.72 2.39 19.33
C PRO A 602 -11.03 2.01 20.00
N TRP A 603 -12.12 2.75 19.77
CA TRP A 603 -13.42 2.54 20.42
C TRP A 603 -14.58 2.48 19.42
N MET A 604 -14.29 2.15 18.15
CA MET A 604 -15.34 1.85 17.18
C MET A 604 -16.30 0.76 17.70
N PRO A 605 -17.61 0.87 17.44
CA PRO A 605 -18.53 -0.24 17.68
C PRO A 605 -18.15 -1.43 16.79
N PRO A 606 -18.40 -2.68 17.22
CA PRO A 606 -18.25 -3.84 16.35
C PRO A 606 -19.26 -3.77 15.19
N GLY A 607 -18.80 -4.13 13.98
CA GLY A 607 -19.67 -4.37 12.82
C GLY A 607 -20.37 -5.73 12.86
N GLN A 608 -21.00 -6.14 11.76
CA GLN A 608 -21.59 -7.48 11.65
C GLN A 608 -20.50 -8.55 11.49
N HIS A 609 -19.51 -8.29 10.63
CA HIS A 609 -18.30 -9.09 10.47
C HIS A 609 -17.06 -8.33 10.98
N ALA A 610 -15.97 -9.06 11.23
CA ALA A 610 -14.72 -8.51 11.75
C ALA A 610 -13.98 -7.54 10.79
N THR A 611 -14.48 -7.38 9.57
CA THR A 611 -13.96 -6.50 8.52
C THR A 611 -14.74 -5.19 8.36
N ASP A 612 -15.94 -5.10 8.95
CA ASP A 612 -16.94 -4.09 8.59
C ASP A 612 -16.75 -2.74 9.30
N ASP A 613 -15.62 -2.57 10.00
CA ASP A 613 -15.30 -1.32 10.70
C ASP A 613 -14.48 -0.35 9.87
N ASP A 614 -14.75 0.94 10.09
CA ASP A 614 -14.12 2.08 9.44
C ASP A 614 -12.59 2.18 9.70
N THR A 615 -11.97 1.28 10.48
CA THR A 615 -10.57 1.42 10.92
C THR A 615 -9.62 1.62 9.75
N SER A 616 -9.80 0.83 8.69
CA SER A 616 -8.95 0.90 7.49
C SER A 616 -9.08 2.26 6.79
N LEU A 617 -10.31 2.77 6.68
CA LEU A 617 -10.64 4.03 6.03
C LEU A 617 -10.13 5.24 6.84
N TYR A 618 -10.35 5.24 8.16
CA TYR A 618 -9.90 6.32 9.04
C TYR A 618 -8.38 6.37 9.15
N LEU A 619 -7.71 5.22 9.17
CA LEU A 619 -6.25 5.14 9.26
C LEU A 619 -5.59 5.65 7.97
N ALA A 620 -6.13 5.26 6.80
CA ALA A 620 -5.71 5.79 5.50
C ALA A 620 -5.98 7.30 5.37
N THR A 621 -7.17 7.77 5.81
CA THR A 621 -7.54 9.19 5.77
C THR A 621 -6.66 10.03 6.71
N ALA A 622 -6.39 9.55 7.93
CA ALA A 622 -5.48 10.19 8.88
C ALA A 622 -4.05 10.31 8.31
N LEU A 623 -3.54 9.24 7.68
CA LEU A 623 -2.23 9.24 7.04
C LEU A 623 -2.16 10.19 5.84
N ALA A 624 -3.18 10.20 4.97
CA ALA A 624 -3.25 11.12 3.85
C ALA A 624 -3.23 12.59 4.30
N ILE A 625 -4.04 12.96 5.31
CA ILE A 625 -4.08 14.32 5.85
C ILE A 625 -2.77 14.67 6.59
N ALA A 626 -2.13 13.71 7.25
CA ALA A 626 -0.84 13.91 7.92
C ALA A 626 0.30 14.17 6.92
N LEU A 627 0.30 13.49 5.77
CA LEU A 627 1.27 13.69 4.69
C LEU A 627 0.99 14.99 3.91
N ASP A 628 -0.28 15.29 3.62
CA ASP A 628 -0.72 16.58 3.06
C ASP A 628 -0.24 17.77 3.92
N LEU A 629 -0.23 17.61 5.25
CA LEU A 629 0.26 18.60 6.22
C LEU A 629 1.77 18.50 6.51
N SER A 630 2.51 17.56 5.91
CA SER A 630 3.94 17.33 6.15
C SER A 630 4.30 17.11 7.62
N LEU A 631 3.56 16.22 8.30
CA LEU A 631 3.82 15.80 9.69
C LEU A 631 4.93 14.73 9.79
N ASP A 632 5.39 14.18 8.66
CA ASP A 632 6.50 13.22 8.57
C ASP A 632 7.88 13.84 8.84
N LYS A 633 7.97 15.18 8.67
CA LYS A 633 9.19 15.98 8.72
C LYS A 633 9.66 16.31 10.14
N VAL A 634 10.96 16.47 10.31
CA VAL A 634 11.55 17.02 11.55
C VAL A 634 11.50 18.55 11.51
N ILE A 635 10.99 19.16 12.57
CA ILE A 635 10.89 20.63 12.66
C ILE A 635 12.28 21.24 12.90
N THR A 636 12.63 22.25 12.11
CA THR A 636 13.92 22.96 12.20
C THR A 636 13.72 24.48 12.37
N PRO A 637 14.41 25.16 13.30
CA PRO A 637 15.28 24.60 14.35
C PRO A 637 14.46 23.80 15.37
N SER A 638 14.98 22.63 15.77
CA SER A 638 14.30 21.77 16.75
C SER A 638 14.76 22.07 18.17
N SER A 639 13.82 22.16 19.12
CA SER A 639 14.10 21.99 20.55
C SER A 639 14.09 20.52 20.99
N SER A 640 13.65 19.60 20.12
CA SER A 640 13.51 18.17 20.41
C SER A 640 14.76 17.33 20.11
N PHE A 641 15.74 17.86 19.35
CA PHE A 641 16.90 17.12 18.85
C PHE A 641 18.21 17.90 18.99
N ASN A 642 19.34 17.18 19.08
CA ASN A 642 20.68 17.78 19.08
C ASN A 642 21.00 18.37 17.70
N ALA A 643 21.58 19.58 17.66
CA ALA A 643 22.02 20.24 16.44
C ALA A 643 22.93 19.38 15.55
N ASP A 644 23.81 18.55 16.13
CA ASP A 644 24.67 17.65 15.34
C ASP A 644 23.93 16.48 14.69
N LEU A 645 22.77 16.10 15.23
CA LEU A 645 21.86 15.14 14.59
C LEU A 645 21.06 15.83 13.47
N ILE A 646 20.56 17.04 13.72
CA ILE A 646 19.81 17.83 12.71
C ILE A 646 20.67 18.06 11.46
N ARG A 647 21.98 18.34 11.63
CA ARG A 647 22.96 18.47 10.53
C ARG A 647 23.13 17.21 9.66
N GLN A 648 22.72 16.03 10.14
CA GLN A 648 22.81 14.75 9.41
C GLN A 648 21.51 14.39 8.68
N ILE A 649 20.39 15.07 8.99
CA ILE A 649 19.09 14.82 8.37
C ILE A 649 19.03 15.59 7.02
N PRO A 650 18.61 14.97 5.90
CA PRO A 650 18.45 15.67 4.63
C PRO A 650 17.44 16.82 4.74
N ARG A 651 17.68 17.96 4.07
CA ARG A 651 16.76 19.11 4.11
C ARG A 651 15.33 18.77 3.68
N GLY A 652 15.15 17.88 2.69
CA GLY A 652 13.82 17.38 2.27
C GLY A 652 13.09 16.48 3.28
N GLU A 653 13.72 16.15 4.40
CA GLU A 653 13.11 15.49 5.57
C GLU A 653 12.95 16.45 6.77
N CYS A 654 13.35 17.71 6.60
CA CYS A 654 13.14 18.81 7.55
C CYS A 654 11.97 19.70 7.11
N LEU A 655 11.46 20.51 8.03
CA LEU A 655 10.45 21.55 7.76
C LEU A 655 10.73 22.77 8.66
N ASP A 656 10.77 23.96 8.08
CA ASP A 656 10.96 25.20 8.85
C ASP A 656 9.84 25.41 9.89
N ALA A 657 10.23 25.87 11.08
CA ALA A 657 9.35 26.11 12.21
C ALA A 657 8.31 27.23 11.95
N GLY A 658 8.67 28.27 11.21
CA GLY A 658 7.73 29.30 10.77
C GLY A 658 6.74 28.75 9.74
N LYS A 659 7.26 28.14 8.67
CA LYS A 659 6.46 27.47 7.62
C LYS A 659 5.48 26.46 8.20
N ALA A 660 5.88 25.68 9.21
CA ALA A 660 5.01 24.72 9.89
C ALA A 660 3.82 25.37 10.63
N LEU A 661 4.02 26.51 11.30
CA LEU A 661 2.94 27.28 11.93
C LEU A 661 2.05 27.98 10.89
N THR A 662 2.63 28.52 9.81
CA THR A 662 1.89 29.08 8.67
C THR A 662 1.01 28.02 7.98
N MET A 663 1.52 26.80 7.78
CA MET A 663 0.74 25.66 7.26
C MET A 663 -0.41 25.30 8.20
N ASP A 664 -0.21 25.39 9.52
CA ASP A 664 -1.29 25.17 10.49
C ASP A 664 -2.26 26.36 10.61
N GLY A 665 -2.03 27.48 9.93
CA GLY A 665 -2.86 28.70 10.06
C GLY A 665 -2.70 29.36 11.42
N LEU A 666 -1.46 29.46 11.91
CA LEU A 666 -1.05 30.03 13.20
C LEU A 666 0.11 31.02 12.98
N GLU A 667 0.02 31.82 11.91
CA GLU A 667 1.11 32.66 11.40
C GLU A 667 1.47 33.88 12.26
N ASP A 668 0.59 34.28 13.19
CA ASP A 668 0.86 35.31 14.22
C ASP A 668 1.68 34.77 15.42
N VAL A 669 1.99 33.48 15.47
CA VAL A 669 2.69 32.85 16.61
C VAL A 669 4.20 32.80 16.36
N ASP A 670 4.98 33.48 17.20
CA ASP A 670 6.43 33.34 17.24
C ASP A 670 6.84 31.87 17.50
N ALA A 671 7.57 31.29 16.55
CA ALA A 671 8.05 29.92 16.59
C ALA A 671 9.09 29.67 17.71
N GLN A 672 9.81 30.69 18.19
CA GLN A 672 10.77 30.55 19.29
C GLN A 672 10.12 30.67 20.67
N SER A 673 8.92 31.25 20.76
CA SER A 673 8.15 31.30 21.99
C SER A 673 7.84 29.91 22.55
N ALA A 674 7.71 29.80 23.88
CA ALA A 674 7.35 28.54 24.53
C ALA A 674 6.00 27.97 24.04
N TRP A 675 5.09 28.83 23.59
CA TRP A 675 3.81 28.42 22.98
C TRP A 675 3.99 27.90 21.56
N GLY A 676 4.73 28.61 20.70
CA GLY A 676 5.09 28.16 19.35
C GLY A 676 5.80 26.81 19.36
N GLN A 677 6.81 26.64 20.22
CA GLN A 677 7.50 25.37 20.41
C GLN A 677 6.57 24.22 20.86
N ARG A 678 5.52 24.50 21.65
CA ARG A 678 4.53 23.50 22.05
C ARG A 678 3.56 23.13 20.91
N LEU A 679 3.17 24.11 20.09
CA LEU A 679 2.38 23.92 18.87
C LEU A 679 3.15 23.17 17.76
N LEU A 680 4.48 23.31 17.73
CA LEU A 680 5.35 22.53 16.87
C LEU A 680 5.51 21.09 17.38
N ARG A 681 5.74 20.89 18.69
CA ARG A 681 5.73 19.55 19.31
C ARG A 681 4.40 18.82 19.13
N ARG A 682 3.25 19.50 19.06
CA ARG A 682 1.96 18.89 18.67
C ARG A 682 2.06 18.15 17.33
N ARG A 683 2.72 18.72 16.32
CA ARG A 683 2.89 18.09 14.99
C ARG A 683 3.69 16.79 15.10
N GLU A 684 4.84 16.88 15.77
CA GLU A 684 5.73 15.73 16.03
C GLU A 684 4.99 14.62 16.82
N ARG A 685 4.27 15.00 17.88
CA ARG A 685 3.48 14.11 18.75
C ARG A 685 2.42 13.33 17.98
N VAL A 686 1.72 14.00 17.05
CA VAL A 686 0.68 13.37 16.21
C VAL A 686 1.28 12.34 15.26
N TRP A 687 2.44 12.61 14.65
CA TRP A 687 3.11 11.63 13.79
C TRP A 687 3.58 10.38 14.56
N ILE A 688 4.24 10.57 15.70
CA ILE A 688 4.69 9.46 16.55
C ILE A 688 3.46 8.65 17.02
N ALA A 689 2.36 9.32 17.42
CA ALA A 689 1.13 8.66 17.83
C ALA A 689 0.41 7.95 16.67
N LEU A 690 0.50 8.44 15.42
CA LEU A 690 -0.07 7.79 14.25
C LEU A 690 0.71 6.51 13.89
N PHE A 691 2.05 6.54 13.92
CA PHE A 691 2.90 5.33 13.81
C PHE A 691 2.56 4.30 14.91
N VAL A 692 2.37 4.77 16.14
CA VAL A 692 1.99 3.93 17.30
C VAL A 692 0.50 3.52 17.29
N LEU A 693 -0.34 4.09 16.44
CA LEU A 693 -1.67 3.54 16.15
C LEU A 693 -1.59 2.47 15.06
N GLU A 694 -1.03 2.82 13.90
CA GLU A 694 -0.99 1.98 12.70
C GLU A 694 -0.31 0.63 12.97
N ARG A 695 0.94 0.63 13.44
CA ARG A 695 1.71 -0.60 13.71
C ARG A 695 0.98 -1.53 14.69
N GLY A 696 0.15 -1.00 15.58
CA GLY A 696 -0.63 -1.77 16.56
C GLY A 696 -1.91 -2.36 15.97
N VAL A 697 -2.60 -1.61 15.11
CA VAL A 697 -3.75 -2.13 14.34
C VAL A 697 -3.30 -3.22 13.38
N CYS A 698 -2.21 -2.99 12.64
CA CYS A 698 -1.68 -3.94 11.68
C CYS A 698 -1.14 -5.22 12.33
N LEU A 699 -0.42 -5.12 13.47
CA LEU A 699 0.00 -6.29 14.25
C LEU A 699 -1.21 -7.10 14.77
N ALA A 700 -2.26 -6.44 15.26
CA ALA A 700 -3.47 -7.12 15.76
C ALA A 700 -4.38 -7.70 14.65
N ARG A 701 -4.23 -7.25 13.39
CA ARG A 701 -5.01 -7.72 12.22
C ARG A 701 -4.22 -8.53 11.21
N GLY A 702 -2.94 -8.84 11.47
CA GLY A 702 -2.08 -9.59 10.54
C GLY A 702 -1.84 -8.88 9.20
N ARG A 703 -1.76 -7.54 9.20
CA ARG A 703 -1.59 -6.71 7.99
C ARG A 703 -0.20 -6.07 7.92
N SER A 704 0.22 -5.72 6.71
CA SER A 704 1.41 -4.89 6.45
C SER A 704 1.22 -3.46 6.97
N TYR A 705 2.36 -2.76 7.12
CA TYR A 705 2.43 -1.36 7.56
C TYR A 705 2.67 -0.44 6.36
N CYS A 706 2.14 0.78 6.39
CA CYS A 706 2.36 1.81 5.38
C CYS A 706 3.25 2.96 5.90
N ILE A 707 3.31 3.20 7.23
CA ILE A 707 4.11 4.30 7.80
C ILE A 707 5.60 3.89 7.92
N PRO A 708 6.53 4.63 7.28
CA PRO A 708 7.95 4.35 7.33
C PRO A 708 8.60 4.79 8.66
N LYS A 709 9.78 4.24 8.96
CA LYS A 709 10.67 4.70 10.04
C LYS A 709 11.30 6.06 9.66
N THR A 710 10.56 7.18 9.70
CA THR A 710 11.11 8.53 9.43
C THR A 710 12.15 8.95 10.48
N PRO A 711 13.03 9.95 10.25
CA PRO A 711 14.04 10.37 11.23
C PRO A 711 13.44 10.71 12.61
N LEU A 712 12.25 11.33 12.62
CA LEU A 712 11.49 11.61 13.85
C LEU A 712 11.20 10.33 14.66
N ILE A 713 10.88 9.22 13.99
CA ILE A 713 10.67 7.89 14.61
C ILE A 713 12.01 7.23 14.97
N GLN A 714 13.03 7.34 14.10
CA GLN A 714 14.35 6.74 14.33
C GLN A 714 15.00 7.27 15.60
N HIS A 715 14.87 8.57 15.88
CA HIS A 715 15.57 9.23 16.99
C HIS A 715 14.67 9.61 18.18
N CYS A 716 13.40 9.18 18.20
CA CYS A 716 12.40 9.60 19.19
C CYS A 716 12.75 9.30 20.67
N ASN A 717 13.73 8.43 20.96
CA ASN A 717 13.99 7.89 22.31
C ASN A 717 14.04 8.95 23.42
N HIS A 718 14.64 10.12 23.18
CA HIS A 718 14.74 11.21 24.17
C HIS A 718 13.74 12.36 23.95
N TRP A 719 12.87 12.25 22.94
CA TRP A 719 11.87 13.26 22.58
C TRP A 719 10.84 13.52 23.70
N HIS A 720 10.64 12.55 24.60
CA HIS A 720 9.78 12.64 25.78
C HIS A 720 10.46 13.33 26.98
N SER A 721 11.77 13.59 26.93
CA SER A 721 12.56 14.09 28.08
C SER A 721 12.80 15.61 28.02
N THR A 722 12.09 16.32 27.14
CA THR A 722 12.28 17.76 26.87
C THR A 722 11.46 18.65 27.83
N PRO A 723 11.81 19.93 28.02
CA PRO A 723 11.07 20.83 28.93
C PRO A 723 9.58 21.03 28.59
N ASN A 724 9.19 20.79 27.34
CA ASN A 724 7.82 20.91 26.82
C ASN A 724 7.15 19.53 26.60
N ALA A 725 7.59 18.50 27.31
CA ALA A 725 6.97 17.18 27.29
C ALA A 725 5.66 17.13 28.10
N ASP A 726 4.73 16.30 27.63
CA ASP A 726 3.57 15.88 28.41
C ASP A 726 3.87 14.55 29.13
N PRO A 727 3.30 14.25 30.32
CA PRO A 727 3.47 12.94 30.97
C PRO A 727 3.11 11.72 30.10
N GLN A 728 2.26 11.88 29.09
CA GLN A 728 1.92 10.82 28.13
C GLN A 728 2.95 10.65 27.00
N ASP A 729 3.92 11.56 26.83
CA ASP A 729 4.98 11.45 25.83
C ASP A 729 5.91 10.26 26.14
N GLY A 730 6.14 9.93 27.41
CA GLY A 730 6.93 8.76 27.83
C GLY A 730 6.30 7.44 27.36
N PRO A 731 5.05 7.12 27.75
CA PRO A 731 4.29 5.98 27.25
C PRO A 731 4.21 5.92 25.72
N LEU A 732 3.97 7.05 25.05
CA LEU A 732 3.97 7.14 23.58
C LEU A 732 5.32 6.70 22.97
N VAL A 733 6.41 7.34 23.39
CA VAL A 733 7.74 7.07 22.83
C VAL A 733 8.22 5.65 23.16
N SER A 734 7.92 5.13 24.35
CA SER A 734 8.27 3.76 24.74
C SER A 734 7.70 2.71 23.77
N MET A 735 6.45 2.90 23.34
CA MET A 735 5.77 2.04 22.37
C MET A 735 6.18 2.33 20.92
N GLY A 736 6.61 3.56 20.62
CA GLY A 736 7.26 3.92 19.36
C GLY A 736 8.58 3.18 19.17
N ALA A 737 9.47 3.27 20.16
CA ALA A 737 10.74 2.55 20.20
C ALA A 737 10.53 1.03 20.09
N LEU A 738 9.64 0.45 20.93
CA LEU A 738 9.36 -0.99 20.92
C LEU A 738 9.05 -1.52 19.51
N ARG A 739 8.25 -0.78 18.74
CA ARG A 739 7.75 -1.21 17.43
C ARG A 739 8.63 -0.81 16.25
N ARG A 740 9.44 0.24 16.40
CA ARG A 740 10.55 0.52 15.49
C ARG A 740 11.56 -0.60 15.55
N ASP A 741 11.97 -1.00 16.75
CA ASP A 741 13.07 -1.95 16.96
C ASP A 741 12.62 -3.42 16.75
N LEU A 742 11.30 -3.69 16.80
CA LEU A 742 10.71 -5.01 16.54
C LEU A 742 10.93 -5.52 15.11
N ASP A 743 10.89 -4.63 14.11
CA ASP A 743 11.18 -4.99 12.70
C ASP A 743 12.57 -5.64 12.58
N ASP A 744 13.53 -5.15 13.36
CA ASP A 744 14.94 -5.54 13.31
C ASP A 744 15.16 -6.86 14.09
N LEU A 745 14.45 -7.04 15.22
CA LEU A 745 14.36 -8.33 15.90
C LEU A 745 13.77 -9.42 14.98
N PHE A 746 12.68 -9.13 14.26
CA PHE A 746 12.07 -10.09 13.33
C PHE A 746 13.03 -10.47 12.19
N ALA A 747 13.81 -9.51 11.66
CA ALA A 747 14.83 -9.78 10.66
C ALA A 747 15.93 -10.73 11.17
N ASN A 748 16.48 -10.46 12.37
CA ASN A 748 17.51 -11.31 12.99
C ASN A 748 16.99 -12.72 13.30
N VAL A 749 15.79 -12.80 13.89
CA VAL A 749 15.16 -14.08 14.26
C VAL A 749 14.87 -14.93 13.02
N ARG A 750 14.40 -14.34 11.92
CA ARG A 750 14.28 -15.03 10.62
C ARG A 750 15.64 -15.51 10.11
N MET A 751 16.66 -14.63 10.10
CA MET A 751 18.01 -14.95 9.63
C MET A 751 18.61 -16.17 10.36
N ARG A 752 18.43 -16.26 11.70
CA ARG A 752 18.90 -17.44 12.47
C ARG A 752 18.13 -18.72 12.13
N CYS A 753 16.82 -18.63 11.90
CA CYS A 753 16.01 -19.78 11.46
C CYS A 753 16.41 -20.28 10.07
N ASP A 754 16.59 -19.37 9.10
CA ASP A 754 16.93 -19.74 7.73
C ASP A 754 18.41 -20.19 7.57
N GLY A 755 19.29 -19.72 8.45
CA GLY A 755 20.67 -20.21 8.59
C GLY A 755 20.77 -21.67 9.07
N TYR A 756 19.69 -22.28 9.56
CA TYR A 756 19.68 -23.69 9.98
C TYR A 756 19.65 -24.66 8.78
N ARG A 757 20.79 -24.81 8.12
CA ARG A 757 21.05 -25.87 7.13
C ARG A 757 22.38 -26.59 7.29
N VAL A 758 23.16 -26.25 8.33
CA VAL A 758 24.52 -26.76 8.53
C VAL A 758 24.74 -27.14 10.00
N ILE A 759 24.96 -28.45 10.22
CA ILE A 759 25.29 -29.13 11.49
C ILE A 759 24.12 -29.30 12.48
N ASP A 760 24.15 -30.43 13.19
CA ASP A 760 23.22 -30.87 14.23
C ASP A 760 23.34 -30.03 15.52
N VAL A 761 22.65 -28.89 15.55
CA VAL A 761 22.75 -27.93 16.68
C VAL A 761 21.42 -27.24 17.05
N GLY A 762 20.27 -27.83 16.71
CA GLY A 762 18.94 -27.20 16.84
C GLY A 762 18.64 -26.63 18.24
N LEU A 763 19.13 -27.28 19.30
CA LEU A 763 19.00 -26.77 20.68
C LEU A 763 19.79 -25.48 20.94
N LYS A 764 21.02 -25.30 20.41
CA LYS A 764 21.77 -24.05 20.64
C LYS A 764 21.13 -22.89 19.87
N VAL A 765 20.63 -23.15 18.65
CA VAL A 765 19.87 -22.16 17.89
C VAL A 765 18.59 -21.73 18.63
N ALA A 766 17.89 -22.66 19.29
CA ALA A 766 16.77 -22.31 20.18
C ALA A 766 17.20 -21.38 21.32
N HIS A 767 18.26 -21.72 22.06
CA HIS A 767 18.78 -20.90 23.17
C HIS A 767 19.30 -19.53 22.69
N GLU A 768 19.92 -19.44 21.51
CA GLU A 768 20.38 -18.16 20.95
C GLU A 768 19.22 -17.24 20.57
N ILE A 769 18.19 -17.78 19.93
CA ILE A 769 16.97 -17.04 19.58
C ILE A 769 16.22 -16.63 20.86
N GLU A 770 16.14 -17.50 21.86
CA GLU A 770 15.43 -17.20 23.11
C GLU A 770 16.15 -16.11 23.91
N ARG A 771 17.48 -16.20 23.98
CA ARG A 771 18.33 -15.13 24.55
C ARG A 771 18.16 -13.82 23.79
N GLU A 772 18.15 -13.81 22.45
CA GLU A 772 17.99 -12.56 21.69
C GLU A 772 16.61 -11.91 21.94
N ILE A 773 15.55 -12.73 22.08
CA ILE A 773 14.20 -12.24 22.42
C ILE A 773 14.14 -11.72 23.86
N ASP A 774 14.59 -12.49 24.86
CA ASP A 774 14.58 -12.04 26.26
C ASP A 774 15.51 -10.82 26.45
N GLU A 775 16.71 -10.78 25.84
CA GLU A 775 17.59 -9.60 25.87
C GLU A 775 16.96 -8.35 25.26
N PHE A 776 16.22 -8.48 24.15
CA PHE A 776 15.51 -7.37 23.51
C PHE A 776 14.46 -6.76 24.46
N PHE A 777 13.58 -7.60 25.00
CA PHE A 777 12.53 -7.14 25.91
C PHE A 777 13.08 -6.67 27.26
N ASP A 778 14.12 -7.30 27.79
CA ASP A 778 14.72 -6.91 29.07
C ASP A 778 15.55 -5.63 28.93
N ARG A 779 16.12 -5.36 27.75
CA ARG A 779 16.72 -4.05 27.41
C ARG A 779 15.65 -2.97 27.34
N TRP A 780 14.49 -3.26 26.72
CA TRP A 780 13.35 -2.35 26.69
C TRP A 780 12.82 -2.07 28.11
N LEU A 781 12.57 -3.10 28.93
CA LEU A 781 12.11 -2.97 30.31
C LEU A 781 13.07 -2.13 31.16
N ARG A 782 14.38 -2.42 31.13
CA ARG A 782 15.40 -1.63 31.84
C ARG A 782 15.46 -0.17 31.40
N THR A 783 15.09 0.14 30.16
CA THR A 783 15.10 1.52 29.63
C THR A 783 13.82 2.28 29.99
N TRP A 784 12.66 1.60 29.91
CA TRP A 784 11.36 2.27 29.92
C TRP A 784 10.56 2.14 31.21
N THR A 785 10.78 1.12 32.04
CA THR A 785 10.04 0.97 33.31
C THR A 785 10.28 2.14 34.28
N SER A 786 11.43 2.81 34.23
CA SER A 786 11.69 4.05 34.97
C SER A 786 11.01 5.30 34.42
N VAL A 787 10.52 5.24 33.17
CA VAL A 787 9.86 6.35 32.46
C VAL A 787 8.32 6.23 32.50
N ILE A 788 7.80 5.00 32.46
CA ILE A 788 6.37 4.72 32.28
C ILE A 788 5.75 3.89 33.42
N GLY A 789 6.58 3.43 34.37
CA GLY A 789 6.13 2.66 35.53
C GLY A 789 5.40 3.51 36.56
N ASP A 790 4.61 2.85 37.39
CA ASP A 790 3.88 3.49 38.49
C ASP A 790 4.87 3.95 39.58
N PHE A 791 4.84 5.23 39.99
CA PHE A 791 5.86 5.77 40.91
C PHE A 791 5.87 5.10 42.28
N GLU A 792 4.71 4.65 42.77
CA GLU A 792 4.57 4.01 44.08
C GLU A 792 4.92 2.51 44.06
N HIS A 793 4.71 1.83 42.93
CA HIS A 793 4.83 0.37 42.83
C HIS A 793 5.95 -0.13 41.90
N LYS A 794 6.52 0.75 41.07
CA LYS A 794 7.53 0.46 40.02
C LYS A 794 7.12 -0.62 39.00
N THR A 795 5.83 -0.93 38.92
CA THR A 795 5.24 -1.86 37.96
C THR A 795 4.78 -1.12 36.70
N LEU A 796 4.70 -1.84 35.58
CA LEU A 796 4.09 -1.29 34.37
C LEU A 796 2.57 -1.13 34.53
N PRO A 797 1.93 -0.13 33.89
CA PRO A 797 0.49 -0.09 33.76
C PRO A 797 -0.02 -1.36 33.04
N PRO A 798 -1.14 -2.00 33.47
CA PRO A 798 -1.56 -3.29 32.92
C PRO A 798 -1.77 -3.31 31.40
N TYR A 799 -2.17 -2.18 30.80
CA TYR A 799 -2.28 -2.10 29.33
C TYR A 799 -0.90 -2.18 28.64
N VAL A 800 0.16 -1.63 29.23
CA VAL A 800 1.53 -1.76 28.72
C VAL A 800 2.04 -3.18 28.92
N GLU A 801 1.79 -3.78 30.09
CA GLU A 801 2.13 -5.17 30.38
C GLU A 801 1.52 -6.14 29.35
N ILE A 802 0.24 -5.96 29.01
CA ILE A 802 -0.47 -6.71 27.96
C ILE A 802 0.16 -6.46 26.58
N LEU A 803 0.42 -5.19 26.21
CA LEU A 803 1.02 -4.84 24.91
C LEU A 803 2.40 -5.50 24.73
N VAL A 804 3.28 -5.42 25.74
CA VAL A 804 4.63 -5.98 25.70
C VAL A 804 4.59 -7.51 25.71
N THR A 805 3.82 -8.12 26.62
CA THR A 805 3.73 -9.58 26.72
C THR A 805 3.10 -10.20 25.48
N HIS A 806 2.11 -9.55 24.87
CA HIS A 806 1.58 -9.98 23.57
C HIS A 806 2.60 -9.79 22.43
N THR A 807 3.41 -8.74 22.44
CA THR A 807 4.47 -8.57 21.42
C THR A 807 5.50 -9.70 21.52
N ARG A 808 5.84 -10.13 22.74
CA ARG A 808 6.67 -11.33 23.00
C ARG A 808 5.97 -12.61 22.51
N LEU A 809 4.69 -12.81 22.84
CA LEU A 809 3.87 -13.93 22.34
C LEU A 809 3.79 -13.98 20.80
N SER A 810 3.61 -12.83 20.16
CA SER A 810 3.53 -12.71 18.69
C SER A 810 4.86 -13.11 18.04
N THR A 811 5.99 -12.76 18.66
CA THR A 811 7.34 -13.21 18.24
C THR A 811 7.49 -14.73 18.33
N TYR A 812 7.05 -15.35 19.44
CA TYR A 812 7.04 -16.81 19.56
C TYR A 812 6.06 -17.48 18.59
N SER A 813 4.90 -16.88 18.31
CA SER A 813 3.94 -17.41 17.33
C SER A 813 4.51 -17.35 15.90
N MET A 814 5.23 -16.28 15.53
CA MET A 814 5.96 -16.21 14.26
C MET A 814 6.97 -17.36 14.13
N LEU A 815 7.69 -17.69 15.21
CA LEU A 815 8.64 -18.80 15.24
C LEU A 815 7.98 -20.18 15.10
N LEU A 816 6.89 -20.44 15.83
CA LEU A 816 6.13 -21.69 15.72
C LEU A 816 5.61 -21.91 14.29
N ASN A 817 5.17 -20.84 13.63
CA ASN A 817 4.66 -20.86 12.25
C ASN A 817 5.75 -20.73 11.17
N HIS A 818 7.02 -20.51 11.51
CA HIS A 818 8.08 -20.33 10.50
C HIS A 818 8.31 -21.64 9.72
N PRO A 819 8.37 -21.62 8.37
CA PRO A 819 8.43 -22.85 7.57
C PRO A 819 9.77 -23.59 7.73
N SER A 820 10.87 -22.86 7.97
CA SER A 820 12.23 -23.38 8.15
C SER A 820 12.63 -23.67 9.59
N ALA A 821 11.84 -23.25 10.60
CA ALA A 821 12.27 -23.36 12.00
C ALA A 821 12.37 -24.83 12.47
N PRO A 822 13.47 -25.23 13.14
CA PRO A 822 13.70 -26.61 13.58
C PRO A 822 12.60 -27.19 14.48
N PRO A 823 12.34 -28.51 14.44
CA PRO A 823 11.44 -29.17 15.39
C PRO A 823 11.84 -28.98 16.87
N GLU A 824 13.13 -28.81 17.16
CA GLU A 824 13.70 -28.52 18.49
C GLU A 824 13.37 -27.08 18.92
N VAL A 825 13.54 -26.12 18.01
CA VAL A 825 13.17 -24.70 18.20
C VAL A 825 11.67 -24.59 18.45
N LYS A 826 10.84 -25.25 17.62
CA LYS A 826 9.39 -25.27 17.77
C LYS A 826 8.91 -25.97 19.05
N ARG A 827 9.64 -26.96 19.56
CA ARG A 827 9.37 -27.55 20.90
C ARG A 827 9.71 -26.57 22.02
N SER A 828 10.91 -25.99 22.00
CA SER A 828 11.41 -25.07 23.04
C SER A 828 10.46 -23.89 23.25
N PHE A 829 10.05 -23.21 22.16
CA PHE A 829 9.17 -22.04 22.25
C PHE A 829 7.70 -22.33 22.59
N ARG A 830 7.26 -23.60 22.70
CA ARG A 830 5.88 -23.89 23.15
C ARG A 830 5.65 -23.46 24.60
N ALA A 831 6.60 -23.74 25.50
CA ALA A 831 6.50 -23.33 26.90
C ALA A 831 6.46 -21.80 27.03
N SER A 832 7.39 -21.11 26.36
CA SER A 832 7.51 -19.64 26.37
C SER A 832 6.29 -18.95 25.72
N ALA A 833 5.68 -19.56 24.69
CA ALA A 833 4.41 -19.11 24.12
C ALA A 833 3.22 -19.32 25.07
N VAL A 834 3.07 -20.50 25.68
CA VAL A 834 2.00 -20.76 26.67
C VAL A 834 2.12 -19.81 27.86
N SER A 835 3.31 -19.67 28.44
CA SER A 835 3.55 -18.76 29.57
C SER A 835 3.22 -17.31 29.22
N SER A 836 3.61 -16.84 28.03
CA SER A 836 3.26 -15.48 27.57
C SER A 836 1.75 -15.30 27.35
N ALA A 837 1.07 -16.31 26.81
CA ALA A 837 -0.37 -16.28 26.58
C ALA A 837 -1.19 -16.30 27.89
N LEU A 838 -0.79 -17.12 28.86
CA LEU A 838 -1.37 -17.09 30.21
C LEU A 838 -1.11 -15.76 30.90
N ASN A 839 0.09 -15.18 30.76
CA ASN A 839 0.42 -13.88 31.34
C ASN A 839 -0.39 -12.71 30.75
N VAL A 840 -0.69 -12.71 29.44
CA VAL A 840 -1.60 -11.72 28.84
C VAL A 840 -2.99 -11.77 29.47
N MET A 841 -3.54 -12.98 29.70
CA MET A 841 -4.84 -13.16 30.34
C MET A 841 -4.82 -12.80 31.83
N ARG A 842 -3.77 -13.20 32.57
CA ARG A 842 -3.55 -12.79 33.97
C ARG A 842 -3.55 -11.27 34.10
N ALA A 843 -2.75 -10.57 33.29
CA ALA A 843 -2.64 -9.11 33.33
C ALA A 843 -3.97 -8.42 33.00
N ALA A 844 -4.81 -9.03 32.15
CA ALA A 844 -6.16 -8.54 31.87
C ALA A 844 -7.11 -8.69 33.08
N ILE A 845 -7.02 -9.79 33.82
CA ILE A 845 -7.84 -10.05 35.03
C ILE A 845 -7.37 -9.17 36.19
N GLN A 846 -6.09 -9.23 36.55
CA GLN A 846 -5.49 -8.45 37.64
C GLN A 846 -5.58 -6.92 37.37
N GLY A 847 -5.55 -6.52 36.10
CA GLY A 847 -5.64 -5.13 35.65
C GLY A 847 -7.06 -4.58 35.47
N GLU A 848 -8.13 -5.35 35.69
CA GLU A 848 -9.52 -5.00 35.29
C GLU A 848 -9.90 -3.54 35.60
N ALA A 849 -9.65 -3.09 36.84
CA ALA A 849 -10.03 -1.75 37.29
C ALA A 849 -9.39 -0.61 36.47
N ARG A 850 -8.18 -0.83 35.93
CA ARG A 850 -7.42 0.12 35.09
C ARG A 850 -7.72 -0.06 33.60
N LEU A 851 -8.30 -1.19 33.18
CA LEU A 851 -8.55 -1.53 31.77
C LEU A 851 -9.92 -1.08 31.24
N LYS A 852 -10.73 -0.38 32.03
CA LYS A 852 -12.08 0.05 31.63
C LYS A 852 -12.12 0.77 30.27
N SER A 853 -11.17 1.67 30.00
CA SER A 853 -11.07 2.44 28.75
C SER A 853 -10.20 1.80 27.66
N MET A 854 -9.84 0.51 27.78
CA MET A 854 -8.91 -0.14 26.86
C MET A 854 -9.31 -0.05 25.37
N PRO A 855 -8.33 -0.05 24.44
CA PRO A 855 -8.57 -0.15 23.00
C PRO A 855 -9.20 -1.49 22.58
N ASN A 856 -9.96 -1.47 21.49
CA ASN A 856 -10.40 -2.68 20.77
C ASN A 856 -9.22 -3.60 20.37
N ASN A 857 -8.06 -3.05 19.96
CA ASN A 857 -6.91 -3.90 19.61
C ASN A 857 -6.37 -4.71 20.79
N THR A 858 -6.46 -4.18 22.02
CA THR A 858 -6.04 -4.89 23.24
C THR A 858 -6.98 -6.06 23.54
N VAL A 859 -8.27 -5.91 23.23
CA VAL A 859 -9.25 -7.02 23.27
C VAL A 859 -8.86 -8.12 22.28
N THR A 860 -8.56 -7.76 21.03
CA THR A 860 -8.12 -8.72 19.99
C THR A 860 -6.84 -9.45 20.44
N MET A 861 -5.89 -8.74 21.06
CA MET A 861 -4.64 -9.31 21.60
C MET A 861 -4.89 -10.29 22.76
N ILE A 862 -5.82 -9.97 23.68
CA ILE A 862 -6.23 -10.89 24.76
C ILE A 862 -6.90 -12.15 24.19
N CYS A 863 -7.78 -12.01 23.20
CA CYS A 863 -8.43 -13.16 22.56
C CYS A 863 -7.46 -14.00 21.72
N PHE A 864 -6.45 -13.40 21.07
CA PHE A 864 -5.37 -14.13 20.41
C PHE A 864 -4.59 -14.98 21.43
N ALA A 865 -4.22 -14.40 22.58
CA ALA A 865 -3.57 -15.14 23.66
C ALA A 865 -4.44 -16.30 24.18
N ALA A 866 -5.73 -16.09 24.40
CA ALA A 866 -6.65 -17.16 24.81
C ALA A 866 -6.71 -18.33 23.80
N ASN A 867 -6.77 -18.03 22.50
CA ASN A 867 -6.73 -19.05 21.44
C ASN A 867 -5.40 -19.82 21.43
N ILE A 868 -4.26 -19.13 21.49
CA ILE A 868 -2.92 -19.78 21.51
C ILE A 868 -2.76 -20.65 22.76
N ALA A 869 -3.16 -20.17 23.95
CA ALA A 869 -3.10 -20.93 25.18
C ALA A 869 -3.98 -22.21 25.11
N LEU A 870 -5.19 -22.11 24.55
CA LEU A 870 -6.09 -23.26 24.41
C LEU A 870 -5.55 -24.29 23.40
N ALA A 871 -5.05 -23.84 22.25
CA ALA A 871 -4.48 -24.71 21.22
C ALA A 871 -3.21 -25.43 21.70
N LEU A 872 -2.33 -24.74 22.44
CA LEU A 872 -1.08 -25.31 22.96
C LEU A 872 -1.25 -26.14 24.25
N SER A 873 -2.42 -26.10 24.90
CA SER A 873 -2.73 -26.90 26.10
C SER A 873 -3.69 -28.08 25.84
N ALA A 874 -4.07 -28.32 24.58
CA ALA A 874 -4.89 -29.46 24.22
C ALA A 874 -4.18 -30.80 24.53
N PRO A 875 -4.86 -31.79 25.14
CA PRO A 875 -4.23 -33.04 25.55
C PRO A 875 -3.86 -33.91 24.34
N THR A 876 -2.59 -34.29 24.25
CA THR A 876 -2.12 -35.30 23.28
C THR A 876 -2.59 -36.69 23.69
N SER A 877 -3.13 -37.47 22.75
CA SER A 877 -3.62 -38.84 22.96
C SER A 877 -2.50 -39.87 23.22
N GLY A 878 -1.80 -39.76 24.35
CA GLY A 878 -0.64 -40.60 24.66
C GLY A 878 -0.27 -40.64 26.15
N LYS A 879 -0.74 -41.67 26.86
CA LYS A 879 -0.42 -42.04 28.26
C LYS A 879 -0.84 -41.03 29.35
N ARG A 880 -0.90 -41.52 30.59
CA ARG A 880 -1.33 -40.78 31.79
C ARG A 880 -0.22 -39.86 32.31
N SER A 881 -0.15 -38.62 31.82
CA SER A 881 0.52 -37.53 32.54
C SER A 881 -0.42 -36.95 33.61
N CYS A 882 0.11 -36.60 34.79
CA CYS A 882 -0.70 -36.28 35.97
C CYS A 882 -1.19 -34.81 36.03
N HIS A 883 -0.64 -33.90 35.22
CA HIS A 883 -0.81 -32.45 35.37
C HIS A 883 -1.34 -31.76 34.11
N ASN A 884 -2.47 -32.24 33.58
CA ASN A 884 -3.09 -31.65 32.38
C ASN A 884 -3.41 -30.16 32.60
N LEU A 885 -2.82 -29.28 31.79
CA LEU A 885 -2.98 -27.83 31.88
C LEU A 885 -4.37 -27.35 31.44
N ALA A 886 -5.07 -28.11 30.57
CA ALA A 886 -6.30 -27.68 29.91
C ALA A 886 -7.43 -27.19 30.84
N PRO A 887 -7.73 -27.80 32.00
CA PRO A 887 -8.77 -27.29 32.92
C PRO A 887 -8.40 -25.91 33.47
N SER A 888 -7.14 -25.73 33.85
CA SER A 888 -6.59 -24.46 34.37
C SER A 888 -6.58 -23.36 33.32
N VAL A 889 -6.21 -23.67 32.07
CA VAL A 889 -6.31 -22.74 30.94
C VAL A 889 -7.76 -22.34 30.66
N ARG A 890 -8.68 -23.31 30.62
CA ARG A 890 -10.12 -23.03 30.39
C ARG A 890 -10.73 -22.16 31.48
N LYS A 891 -10.37 -22.39 32.75
CA LYS A 891 -10.76 -21.54 33.88
C LYS A 891 -10.28 -20.09 33.67
N LEU A 892 -9.00 -19.90 33.34
CA LEU A 892 -8.44 -18.57 33.08
C LEU A 892 -9.12 -17.86 31.89
N ILE A 893 -9.48 -18.59 30.82
CA ILE A 893 -10.22 -18.04 29.68
C ILE A 893 -11.66 -17.66 30.09
N GLN A 894 -12.34 -18.42 30.96
CA GLN A 894 -13.67 -18.07 31.47
C GLN A 894 -13.66 -16.84 32.39
N GLU A 895 -12.63 -16.71 33.24
CA GLU A 895 -12.41 -15.52 34.07
C GLU A 895 -12.13 -14.30 33.18
N THR A 896 -11.24 -14.44 32.19
CA THR A 896 -10.94 -13.40 31.18
C THR A 896 -12.19 -12.98 30.41
N ALA A 897 -12.99 -13.92 29.90
CA ALA A 897 -14.23 -13.65 29.19
C ALA A 897 -15.21 -12.81 30.04
N THR A 898 -15.29 -13.12 31.34
CA THR A 898 -16.13 -12.40 32.29
C THR A 898 -15.65 -10.96 32.52
N VAL A 899 -14.34 -10.73 32.57
CA VAL A 899 -13.73 -9.39 32.65
C VAL A 899 -13.97 -8.59 31.35
N LEU A 900 -13.78 -9.21 30.18
CA LEU A 900 -14.03 -8.57 28.87
C LEU A 900 -15.49 -8.13 28.71
N GLU A 901 -16.44 -8.99 29.07
CA GLU A 901 -17.87 -8.67 29.09
C GLU A 901 -18.20 -7.55 30.07
N ARG A 902 -17.71 -7.62 31.31
CA ARG A 902 -18.00 -6.62 32.36
C ARG A 902 -17.43 -5.24 32.01
N ILE A 903 -16.22 -5.16 31.46
CA ILE A 903 -15.64 -3.91 30.95
C ILE A 903 -16.48 -3.37 29.78
N GLY A 904 -16.83 -4.21 28.80
CA GLY A 904 -17.50 -3.77 27.57
C GLY A 904 -18.96 -3.32 27.76
N SER A 905 -19.61 -3.83 28.81
CA SER A 905 -20.99 -3.51 29.21
C SER A 905 -21.08 -2.49 30.35
N SER A 906 -19.97 -1.84 30.72
CA SER A 906 -19.92 -0.78 31.71
C SER A 906 -19.46 0.55 31.08
N PRO A 907 -20.31 1.60 31.03
CA PRO A 907 -21.75 1.60 31.32
C PRO A 907 -22.57 0.80 30.30
N SER A 908 -23.85 0.54 30.60
CA SER A 908 -24.70 -0.40 29.82
C SER A 908 -24.92 0.00 28.37
N HIS A 909 -24.94 1.30 28.04
CA HIS A 909 -25.05 1.81 26.66
C HIS A 909 -23.75 1.75 25.86
N ARG A 910 -22.62 1.35 26.46
CA ARG A 910 -21.32 1.32 25.77
C ARG A 910 -21.27 0.30 24.63
N ASN A 911 -21.81 -0.89 24.87
CA ASN A 911 -21.78 -2.06 23.96
C ASN A 911 -20.42 -2.26 23.25
N GLY A 912 -19.32 -2.20 24.01
CA GLY A 912 -17.96 -2.25 23.46
C GLY A 912 -17.63 -3.61 22.84
N ALA A 913 -16.70 -3.65 21.89
CA ALA A 913 -16.31 -4.88 21.19
C ALA A 913 -15.87 -6.02 22.14
N SER A 914 -15.38 -5.72 23.35
CA SER A 914 -15.04 -6.73 24.36
C SER A 914 -16.22 -7.56 24.85
N VAL A 915 -17.48 -7.11 24.67
CA VAL A 915 -18.66 -7.96 24.91
C VAL A 915 -18.76 -9.07 23.87
N VAL A 916 -18.54 -8.76 22.58
CA VAL A 916 -18.57 -9.76 21.49
C VAL A 916 -17.42 -10.74 21.65
N TYR A 917 -16.20 -10.23 21.87
CA TYR A 917 -15.01 -11.03 22.10
C TYR A 917 -15.07 -11.89 23.37
N GLY A 918 -15.65 -11.38 24.47
CA GLY A 918 -15.87 -12.17 25.69
C GLY A 918 -16.87 -13.31 25.47
N ARG A 919 -17.99 -13.05 24.78
CA ARG A 919 -18.96 -14.09 24.38
C ARG A 919 -18.31 -15.15 23.49
N PHE A 920 -17.48 -14.75 22.53
CA PHE A 920 -16.69 -15.66 21.69
C PHE A 920 -15.80 -16.58 22.55
N LEU A 921 -15.07 -16.04 23.55
CA LEU A 921 -14.26 -16.87 24.45
C LEU A 921 -15.11 -17.87 25.27
N ARG A 922 -16.34 -17.53 25.65
CA ARG A 922 -17.27 -18.48 26.30
C ARG A 922 -17.71 -19.60 25.35
N VAL A 923 -17.94 -19.30 24.07
CA VAL A 923 -18.30 -20.30 23.05
C VAL A 923 -17.11 -21.22 22.77
N LEU A 924 -15.92 -20.65 22.58
CA LEU A 924 -14.66 -21.35 22.37
C LEU A 924 -14.38 -22.40 23.47
N VAL A 925 -14.51 -22.03 24.74
CA VAL A 925 -14.28 -22.96 25.88
C VAL A 925 -15.35 -24.05 25.99
N LYS A 926 -16.58 -23.79 25.53
CA LYS A 926 -17.67 -24.79 25.46
C LYS A 926 -17.51 -25.78 24.30
N GLN A 927 -17.01 -25.32 23.15
CA GLN A 927 -16.85 -26.13 21.94
C GLN A 927 -15.57 -26.99 21.97
N ALA A 928 -14.51 -26.52 22.64
CA ALA A 928 -13.29 -27.31 22.78
C ALA A 928 -13.58 -28.64 23.53
N PRO A 929 -13.08 -29.80 23.06
CA PRO A 929 -13.58 -31.12 23.45
C PRO A 929 -13.51 -31.37 24.96
N SER A 930 -14.60 -31.88 25.53
CA SER A 930 -14.69 -32.25 26.95
C SER A 930 -14.03 -33.59 27.23
N LEU A 931 -13.31 -33.69 28.34
CA LEU A 931 -12.91 -34.98 28.91
C LEU A 931 -14.16 -35.64 29.50
N GLU A 932 -14.68 -36.67 28.84
CA GLU A 932 -15.65 -37.56 29.49
C GLU A 932 -14.95 -38.32 30.62
N ALA A 933 -15.59 -38.34 31.80
CA ALA A 933 -15.08 -39.05 32.96
C ALA A 933 -15.27 -40.58 32.77
N ALA A 934 -14.22 -41.23 32.28
CA ALA A 934 -14.23 -42.66 31.93
C ALA A 934 -14.28 -43.61 33.15
N SER A 935 -15.41 -43.64 33.86
CA SER A 935 -15.71 -44.63 34.90
C SER A 935 -17.22 -44.84 35.10
N GLY A 936 -17.82 -45.67 34.25
CA GLY A 936 -19.22 -46.11 34.34
C GLY A 936 -19.36 -47.61 34.65
N VAL A 937 -18.67 -48.12 35.68
CA VAL A 937 -18.80 -49.52 36.13
C VAL A 937 -20.13 -49.67 36.89
N PRO A 938 -20.97 -50.69 36.61
CA PRO A 938 -22.24 -50.86 37.31
C PRO A 938 -22.04 -51.15 38.81
N PRO A 939 -22.93 -50.66 39.69
CA PRO A 939 -22.73 -50.72 41.14
C PRO A 939 -22.86 -52.15 41.69
N GLN A 940 -21.77 -52.63 42.31
CA GLN A 940 -21.80 -53.76 43.25
C GLN A 940 -22.26 -53.27 44.63
N PRO A 941 -23.17 -53.98 45.33
CA PRO A 941 -23.68 -53.54 46.61
C PRO A 941 -22.70 -53.85 47.75
N PHE A 942 -22.32 -52.83 48.53
CA PHE A 942 -21.62 -52.99 49.80
C PHE A 942 -22.43 -52.37 50.95
N SER A 943 -22.67 -53.17 51.99
CA SER A 943 -23.37 -52.76 53.21
C SER A 943 -22.44 -51.96 54.16
N PRO A 944 -22.99 -51.05 54.98
CA PRO A 944 -22.19 -50.13 55.81
C PRO A 944 -21.72 -50.75 57.13
N PRO A 945 -20.68 -50.14 57.74
CA PRO A 945 -20.64 -49.99 59.19
C PRO A 945 -20.64 -48.51 59.64
N THR A 946 -21.65 -48.18 60.43
CA THR A 946 -21.65 -47.36 61.66
C THR A 946 -20.74 -46.12 61.81
N SER A 947 -21.39 -45.01 62.14
CA SER A 947 -20.84 -43.74 62.62
C SER A 947 -20.14 -43.79 63.98
N GLN A 948 -19.29 -42.79 64.27
CA GLN A 948 -19.11 -42.25 65.63
C GLN A 948 -18.68 -40.76 65.64
N HIS A 949 -18.88 -40.12 66.79
CA HIS A 949 -18.69 -38.67 67.04
C HIS A 949 -17.25 -38.30 67.45
N GLN A 950 -16.85 -37.02 67.32
CA GLN A 950 -16.71 -36.09 68.48
C GLN A 950 -16.40 -34.62 68.07
N LEU A 951 -16.45 -33.71 69.05
CA LEU A 951 -16.31 -32.26 68.92
C LEU A 951 -15.03 -31.77 69.64
N GLY A 952 -14.52 -30.57 69.34
CA GLY A 952 -13.55 -29.91 70.23
C GLY A 952 -12.91 -28.57 69.79
N VAL A 953 -13.45 -27.46 70.31
CA VAL A 953 -12.74 -26.30 70.95
C VAL A 953 -11.58 -25.56 70.25
N SER A 954 -11.54 -24.22 70.43
CA SER A 954 -10.44 -23.28 70.12
C SER A 954 -10.11 -22.42 71.36
N PRO A 955 -9.10 -21.51 71.39
CA PRO A 955 -7.97 -21.23 70.48
C PRO A 955 -6.64 -21.56 71.24
N PRO A 956 -5.60 -20.71 71.54
CA PRO A 956 -5.07 -19.46 70.96
C PRO A 956 -3.52 -19.30 70.87
N LEU A 957 -3.10 -18.15 70.30
CA LEU A 957 -1.85 -17.38 70.52
C LEU A 957 -0.49 -17.84 69.91
N ALA A 958 0.31 -16.80 69.62
CA ALA A 958 1.51 -16.71 68.80
C ALA A 958 2.80 -17.36 69.37
N ASP A 959 3.77 -17.69 68.50
CA ASP A 959 4.92 -16.80 68.20
C ASP A 959 5.75 -17.28 66.97
N GLY A 960 6.65 -16.41 66.48
CA GLY A 960 7.98 -16.74 65.90
C GLY A 960 8.15 -17.77 64.77
N THR A 961 8.35 -17.28 63.54
CA THR A 961 9.15 -17.90 62.43
C THR A 961 8.95 -19.38 62.07
N GLN A 962 8.48 -19.63 60.84
CA GLN A 962 8.62 -20.92 60.13
C GLN A 962 9.08 -20.69 58.67
N PRO A 963 9.75 -21.67 58.03
CA PRO A 963 10.33 -21.52 56.69
C PRO A 963 9.28 -21.67 55.57
N PHE A 964 9.73 -21.43 54.32
CA PHE A 964 8.95 -21.68 53.10
C PHE A 964 8.42 -23.12 53.05
N PRO A 965 7.17 -23.35 52.62
CA PRO A 965 6.66 -24.70 52.37
C PRO A 965 7.36 -25.33 51.16
N SER A 966 7.84 -26.57 51.32
CA SER A 966 8.32 -27.40 50.23
C SER A 966 7.17 -27.81 49.29
N LEU A 967 7.45 -27.92 48.00
CA LEU A 967 6.43 -28.05 46.94
C LEU A 967 5.57 -29.33 46.99
N ASP A 968 5.94 -30.30 47.82
CA ASP A 968 5.31 -31.62 47.91
C ASP A 968 3.88 -31.62 48.50
N SER A 969 3.41 -30.50 49.07
CA SER A 969 2.09 -30.43 49.72
C SER A 969 0.90 -30.26 48.76
N ILE A 970 1.10 -30.30 47.43
CA ILE A 970 0.03 -30.24 46.41
C ILE A 970 -0.32 -31.66 45.89
N SER A 971 -0.33 -32.65 46.78
CA SER A 971 -0.76 -34.02 46.50
C SER A 971 -2.26 -34.24 46.81
N GLY A 972 -3.12 -33.40 46.21
CA GLY A 972 -4.58 -33.45 46.34
C GLY A 972 -5.28 -33.62 44.98
N PHE A 973 -6.48 -34.22 44.97
CA PHE A 973 -7.19 -34.57 43.73
C PHE A 973 -7.63 -33.32 42.91
N GLY A 974 -6.96 -33.07 41.78
CA GLY A 974 -7.61 -32.59 40.55
C GLY A 974 -8.01 -31.11 40.44
N ASP A 975 -7.70 -30.25 41.40
CA ASP A 975 -8.10 -28.83 41.34
C ASP A 975 -7.34 -28.01 40.28
N PRO A 976 -7.99 -27.10 39.52
CA PRO A 976 -7.33 -26.29 38.49
C PRO A 976 -6.43 -25.18 39.07
N LEU A 977 -5.20 -25.09 38.55
CA LEU A 977 -4.17 -24.13 38.96
C LEU A 977 -4.66 -22.66 38.85
N PRO A 978 -4.45 -21.84 39.89
CA PRO A 978 -4.97 -20.46 39.96
C PRO A 978 -4.08 -19.45 39.22
N PHE A 979 -3.95 -19.59 37.90
CA PHE A 979 -3.09 -18.72 37.06
C PHE A 979 -3.44 -17.22 37.12
N SER A 980 -4.66 -16.86 37.54
CA SER A 980 -5.09 -15.48 37.77
C SER A 980 -4.58 -14.87 39.09
N ALA A 981 -4.12 -15.69 40.04
CA ALA A 981 -3.56 -15.26 41.32
C ALA A 981 -2.03 -15.26 41.37
N MET A 982 -1.37 -16.05 40.49
CA MET A 982 0.09 -16.12 40.36
C MET A 982 0.69 -14.80 39.85
N SER A 983 1.99 -14.59 40.08
CA SER A 983 2.81 -13.55 39.44
C SER A 983 3.38 -13.99 38.08
N TYR A 984 4.02 -13.08 37.34
CA TYR A 984 4.62 -13.37 36.04
C TYR A 984 5.64 -14.53 36.08
N ASN A 985 6.51 -14.52 37.09
CA ASN A 985 7.57 -15.51 37.25
C ASN A 985 6.99 -16.87 37.67
N GLU A 986 6.04 -16.91 38.61
CA GLU A 986 5.36 -18.15 39.00
C GLU A 986 4.64 -18.81 37.81
N VAL A 987 4.06 -18.03 36.89
CA VAL A 987 3.51 -18.58 35.64
C VAL A 987 4.62 -19.11 34.69
N LYS A 988 5.78 -18.44 34.56
CA LYS A 988 6.92 -18.94 33.76
C LYS A 988 7.49 -20.23 34.35
N GLU A 989 7.75 -20.26 35.66
CA GLU A 989 8.26 -21.41 36.39
C GLU A 989 7.28 -22.58 36.37
N THR A 990 5.99 -22.36 36.63
CA THR A 990 4.97 -23.42 36.59
C THR A 990 4.86 -24.06 35.20
N VAL A 991 4.93 -23.27 34.12
CA VAL A 991 4.87 -23.80 32.74
C VAL A 991 6.19 -24.48 32.32
N THR A 992 7.33 -24.04 32.85
CA THR A 992 8.67 -24.58 32.51
C THR A 992 9.00 -25.86 33.29
N ASN A 993 8.57 -25.96 34.55
CA ASN A 993 8.84 -27.11 35.43
C ASN A 993 7.89 -28.31 35.19
N LEU A 994 6.95 -28.19 34.25
CA LEU A 994 6.08 -29.29 33.83
C LEU A 994 6.70 -30.03 32.62
N ASP A 995 6.99 -31.32 32.77
CA ASP A 995 7.59 -32.23 31.76
C ASP A 995 6.78 -32.39 30.44
N PHE A 996 5.69 -31.63 30.25
CA PHE A 996 4.71 -31.75 29.17
C PHE A 996 5.28 -31.66 27.75
N PHE A 997 6.37 -30.92 27.55
CA PHE A 997 6.90 -30.62 26.22
C PHE A 997 8.02 -31.58 25.76
N THR A 998 8.32 -32.61 26.53
CA THR A 998 9.41 -33.58 26.28
C THR A 998 9.08 -34.65 25.22
N THR A 999 7.80 -34.91 24.94
CA THR A 999 7.34 -36.05 24.12
C THR A 999 7.58 -35.86 22.61
N PRO A 1000 8.26 -36.81 21.92
CA PRO A 1000 8.61 -36.67 20.50
C PRO A 1000 7.52 -37.15 19.53
N GLN A 1001 6.28 -36.67 19.67
CA GLN A 1001 5.17 -36.97 18.74
C GLN A 1001 4.34 -35.72 18.46
N LEU A 1002 4.51 -35.08 17.29
CA LEU A 1002 3.58 -34.07 16.75
C LEU A 1002 3.82 -33.66 15.29
N ASP A 1003 3.82 -34.61 14.34
CA ASP A 1003 3.73 -34.32 12.89
C ASP A 1003 2.32 -33.89 12.44
N ILE A 1004 1.32 -34.08 13.30
CA ILE A 1004 -0.13 -33.96 12.99
C ILE A 1004 -0.56 -32.49 12.73
N TRP A 1005 0.29 -31.51 13.03
CA TRP A 1005 -0.10 -30.09 12.93
C TRP A 1005 -0.27 -29.57 11.49
N ASN A 1006 0.10 -30.35 10.47
CA ASN A 1006 0.03 -29.95 9.06
C ASN A 1006 -1.32 -30.21 8.37
N ASP A 1007 -2.08 -31.27 8.75
CA ASP A 1007 -3.28 -31.69 8.00
C ASP A 1007 -4.61 -31.57 8.78
N GLU A 1008 -4.66 -31.65 10.13
CA GLU A 1008 -5.94 -31.49 10.87
C GLU A 1008 -6.13 -30.10 11.50
N GLY A 1009 -5.08 -29.52 12.10
CA GLY A 1009 -5.16 -28.23 12.80
C GLY A 1009 -5.56 -27.04 11.90
N SER A 1010 -5.26 -27.13 10.59
CA SER A 1010 -5.64 -26.10 9.62
C SER A 1010 -7.13 -26.12 9.26
N TYR A 1011 -7.83 -27.24 9.44
CA TYR A 1011 -9.28 -27.31 9.20
C TYR A 1011 -10.02 -26.61 10.35
N MET A 1012 -9.69 -26.93 11.60
CA MET A 1012 -10.30 -26.26 12.77
C MET A 1012 -10.16 -24.73 12.74
N TRP A 1013 -9.05 -24.19 12.22
CA TRP A 1013 -8.87 -22.72 12.17
C TRP A 1013 -9.75 -22.04 11.11
N ASN A 1014 -10.05 -22.72 10.00
CA ASN A 1014 -10.95 -22.22 8.97
C ASN A 1014 -12.43 -22.47 9.33
N ASP A 1015 -12.77 -23.66 9.81
CA ASP A 1015 -14.14 -24.00 10.19
C ASP A 1015 -14.65 -23.22 11.40
N MET A 1016 -13.77 -22.84 12.34
CA MET A 1016 -14.14 -21.96 13.47
C MET A 1016 -14.42 -20.51 13.03
N MET A 1017 -14.01 -20.10 11.83
CA MET A 1017 -14.47 -18.84 11.21
C MET A 1017 -15.77 -19.01 10.42
N ASN A 1018 -16.14 -20.25 10.05
CA ASN A 1018 -17.37 -20.60 9.33
C ASN A 1018 -18.52 -20.99 10.29
N LEU A 1019 -18.67 -20.31 11.43
CA LEU A 1019 -19.82 -20.49 12.32
C LEU A 1019 -21.08 -19.86 11.69
N PRO A 1020 -22.21 -20.57 11.62
CA PRO A 1020 -23.42 -20.09 10.95
C PRO A 1020 -24.12 -18.96 11.73
N ASP A 1021 -24.51 -17.92 10.99
CA ASP A 1021 -25.47 -16.85 11.29
C ASP A 1021 -25.78 -16.57 12.76
N PHE A 1022 -25.06 -15.60 13.33
CA PHE A 1022 -25.53 -14.87 14.50
C PHE A 1022 -26.74 -14.00 14.12
N ASN A 1023 -27.95 -14.57 14.25
CA ASN A 1023 -29.21 -13.84 14.07
C ASN A 1023 -29.29 -12.63 15.04
N PHE A 1024 -29.14 -11.43 14.49
CA PHE A 1024 -29.37 -10.17 15.20
C PHE A 1024 -30.81 -9.69 15.01
N HIS A 1025 -31.48 -9.43 16.12
CA HIS A 1025 -32.69 -8.62 16.26
C HIS A 1025 -32.42 -7.49 17.25
#